data_AF-A0A9P7E0T3-F1
#
_entry.id   AF-A0A9P7E0T3-F1
#
_cell.length_a   1.000
_cell.length_b   1.000
_cell.length_c   1.000
_cell.angle_alpha   90.00
_cell.angle_beta   90.00
_cell.angle_gamma   90.00
#
_symmetry.space_group_name_H-M   'P 1'
#
loop_
_entity.id
_entity.type
_entity.pdbx_description
1 polymer ?
#
loop_
_entity_poly.entity_id
_entity_poly.type
_entity_poly.pdbx_seq_one_letter_code
_entity_poly.pdbx_strand_id
1 'polypeptide(L)'
;MALSSSAMMGYTAEYFLGYLPILQTTQKNAANRVLIATIRDKGICPCPRCLLTKSYFWHIGLIADMSARVLRVQQYLGDKITIACDAIYNLGLPIKGAAVECLLKEFSLVPTFNAFADRLGFLGFNFFPMLIVDLLHEFKLGVFKSIFKHLIRLLYAINPETITVLNECFRSILSFGRGAIQHFPSSVSDVRHSAAWHFEDILQCTIPAFKGLFPAQHDNVVCLLLFQLAEWHALAKLQLHTDDSLARLDQALEGLGKQLRKFQQFTCLAFQTVELPHEVAAHQRRHEANLKSTNGGTRSLGAHPRTFNLSTYKLHALGDYVGSIRLFGTTDSYMTQIGELSHCLIKMLYQNTNKQDVSKQLAKQERRCTRIHRQRQSTAPLQDIHTSDLLIEAHHFMSNTSNFLNLAHYLSEHEGDPAIKVSQAKCLQINYTIYDVHRDQDTLKPGYGGVVMTLSREHDGDTHPFWYAQVLGAFTIQVLHVGPDVHNHSPQSMEFLWVRWFGVVPCYHWSIREGHLPKVGFIPDSPSAFGFLDPSVVLRACHLIPALLMAAWMLFFGMAQLLCDHSENRIPPPPPPPPHLLVPLIPSCHPPPPPSSSSSSSSPSSPSHPPPPPLVTLIPLLSPSPSSPSRPPHPPLIPLSSPSPSSLLLFFFLLPLLTFSSPSSPSHPPLVTLPLLC
;
A
#
# COMPACT_ATOMS: atom_id res chain seq x y z
N MET A 1 -26.99 34.10 27.21
CA MET A 1 -27.51 33.64 25.89
C MET A 1 -26.49 32.88 25.03
N ALA A 2 -25.17 33.02 25.21
CA ALA A 2 -24.19 32.31 24.35
C ALA A 2 -24.01 30.79 24.60
N LEU A 3 -24.44 30.26 25.76
CA LEU A 3 -24.15 28.89 26.17
C LEU A 3 -25.20 27.83 25.76
N SER A 4 -26.38 28.22 25.29
CA SER A 4 -27.45 27.26 24.93
C SER A 4 -27.32 26.66 23.54
N SER A 5 -26.53 27.25 22.64
CA SER A 5 -26.44 26.78 21.25
C SER A 5 -25.57 25.53 21.07
N SER A 6 -24.60 25.30 21.96
CA SER A 6 -23.72 24.12 21.89
C SER A 6 -24.45 22.85 22.34
N ALA A 7 -25.24 22.93 23.43
CA ALA A 7 -26.00 21.79 23.96
C ALA A 7 -27.01 21.21 22.95
N MET A 8 -27.66 22.06 22.16
CA MET A 8 -28.62 21.62 21.12
C MET A 8 -27.98 20.78 19.99
N MET A 9 -26.69 20.99 19.69
CA MET A 9 -25.95 20.12 18.76
C MET A 9 -25.55 18.79 19.41
N GLY A 10 -25.26 18.77 20.71
CA GLY A 10 -24.99 17.53 21.44
C GLY A 10 -26.18 16.56 21.44
N TYR A 11 -27.35 17.02 21.89
CA TYR A 11 -28.54 16.15 22.00
C TYR A 11 -29.14 15.70 20.66
N THR A 12 -28.81 16.37 19.55
CA THR A 12 -29.21 15.90 18.21
C THR A 12 -28.29 14.81 17.65
N ALA A 13 -27.03 14.75 18.07
CA ALA A 13 -26.08 13.73 17.63
C ALA A 13 -26.45 12.32 18.14
N GLU A 14 -26.82 12.18 19.42
CA GLU A 14 -27.16 10.87 20.01
C GLU A 14 -28.36 10.20 19.34
N TYR A 15 -29.40 10.97 18.99
CA TYR A 15 -30.54 10.47 18.23
C TYR A 15 -30.19 10.15 16.76
N PHE A 16 -29.25 10.88 16.14
CA PHE A 16 -28.78 10.59 14.78
C PHE A 16 -27.94 9.31 14.71
N LEU A 17 -27.15 8.98 15.73
CA LEU A 17 -26.32 7.77 15.77
C LEU A 17 -27.15 6.47 15.61
N GLY A 18 -28.39 6.44 16.09
CA GLY A 18 -29.30 5.31 15.89
C GLY A 18 -29.81 5.13 14.45
N TYR A 19 -29.89 6.22 13.67
CA TYR A 19 -30.39 6.21 12.28
C TYR A 19 -29.27 6.26 11.23
N LEU A 20 -28.06 6.65 11.61
CA LEU A 20 -26.87 6.67 10.75
C LEU A 20 -26.67 5.35 9.97
N PRO A 21 -26.78 4.15 10.57
CA PRO A 21 -26.63 2.88 9.83
C PRO A 21 -27.68 2.66 8.74
N ILE A 22 -28.90 3.18 8.91
CA ILE A 22 -30.00 3.07 7.93
C ILE A 22 -29.76 4.05 6.77
N LEU A 23 -29.25 5.24 7.08
CA LEU A 23 -28.88 6.25 6.08
C LEU A 23 -27.61 5.82 5.31
N GLN A 24 -26.59 5.28 5.96
CA GLN A 24 -25.41 4.69 5.33
C GLN A 24 -25.77 3.51 4.41
N THR A 25 -26.64 2.59 4.86
CA THR A 25 -27.05 1.43 4.05
C THR A 25 -27.94 1.81 2.87
N THR A 26 -28.60 2.98 2.88
CA THR A 26 -29.27 3.54 1.70
C THR A 26 -28.33 4.35 0.80
N GLN A 27 -27.38 5.12 1.35
CA GLN A 27 -26.39 5.92 0.59
C GLN A 27 -25.33 5.10 -0.19
N LYS A 28 -25.39 3.76 -0.18
CA LYS A 28 -24.43 2.79 -0.78
C LYS A 28 -23.94 3.06 -2.21
N ASN A 29 -24.60 3.87 -3.02
CA ASN A 29 -24.07 4.21 -4.34
C ASN A 29 -24.51 5.61 -4.80
N ALA A 30 -23.84 6.12 -5.83
CA ALA A 30 -24.09 7.44 -6.39
C ALA A 30 -25.54 7.66 -6.87
N ALA A 31 -26.24 6.63 -7.37
CA ALA A 31 -27.65 6.78 -7.77
C ALA A 31 -28.56 6.95 -6.54
N ASN A 32 -28.32 6.21 -5.46
CA ASN A 32 -29.07 6.38 -4.21
C ASN A 32 -28.77 7.74 -3.56
N ARG A 33 -27.51 8.21 -3.61
CA ARG A 33 -27.12 9.56 -3.16
C ARG A 33 -27.83 10.65 -3.97
N VAL A 34 -27.89 10.50 -5.29
CA VAL A 34 -28.62 11.39 -6.20
C VAL A 34 -30.12 11.48 -5.85
N LEU A 35 -30.75 10.35 -5.51
CA LEU A 35 -32.15 10.31 -5.05
C LEU A 35 -32.34 11.03 -3.69
N ILE A 36 -31.52 10.72 -2.68
CA ILE A 36 -31.61 11.35 -1.35
C ILE A 36 -31.32 12.86 -1.43
N ALA A 37 -30.42 13.28 -2.32
CA ALA A 37 -30.08 14.67 -2.57
C ALA A 37 -31.13 15.45 -3.37
N THR A 38 -32.14 14.79 -3.93
CA THR A 38 -33.08 15.38 -4.91
C THR A 38 -32.36 16.13 -6.05
N ILE A 39 -31.31 15.51 -6.60
CA ILE A 39 -30.61 16.01 -7.79
C ILE A 39 -30.84 15.09 -9.00
N ARG A 40 -30.49 15.57 -10.18
CA ARG A 40 -30.70 14.90 -11.47
C ARG A 40 -29.57 13.92 -11.77
N ASP A 41 -29.89 12.65 -11.96
CA ASP A 41 -28.90 11.67 -12.44
C ASP A 41 -28.25 12.14 -13.75
N LYS A 42 -26.91 12.11 -13.77
CA LYS A 42 -26.08 12.64 -14.86
C LYS A 42 -26.37 14.11 -15.23
N GLY A 43 -26.82 14.92 -14.26
CA GLY A 43 -26.98 16.37 -14.40
C GLY A 43 -25.67 17.11 -14.74
N ILE A 44 -25.79 18.43 -14.97
CA ILE A 44 -24.67 19.33 -15.24
C ILE A 44 -23.71 19.37 -14.04
N CYS A 45 -24.28 19.45 -12.83
CA CYS A 45 -23.61 19.46 -11.53
C CYS A 45 -24.04 18.20 -10.75
N PRO A 46 -23.41 17.03 -11.00
CA PRO A 46 -23.84 15.76 -10.40
C PRO A 46 -23.22 15.50 -9.01
N CYS A 47 -22.59 16.51 -8.39
CA CYS A 47 -22.06 16.42 -7.03
C CYS A 47 -23.13 16.91 -6.04
N PRO A 48 -23.47 16.16 -4.98
CA PRO A 48 -24.43 16.63 -3.98
C PRO A 48 -23.84 17.68 -3.03
N ARG A 49 -22.52 17.96 -3.08
CA ARG A 49 -21.85 18.90 -2.16
C ARG A 49 -21.55 20.25 -2.80
N CYS A 50 -21.38 20.33 -4.13
CA CYS A 50 -21.13 21.60 -4.83
C CYS A 50 -21.66 21.65 -6.27
N LEU A 51 -21.98 22.87 -6.71
CA LEU A 51 -22.43 23.27 -8.05
C LEU A 51 -21.28 23.33 -9.08
N LEU A 52 -20.23 22.50 -8.92
CA LEU A 52 -19.19 22.33 -9.93
C LEU A 52 -19.73 21.48 -11.07
N THR A 53 -19.64 22.00 -12.31
CA THR A 53 -20.11 21.25 -13.47
C THR A 53 -19.14 20.11 -13.79
N LYS A 54 -19.67 18.99 -14.30
CA LYS A 54 -18.95 17.75 -14.58
C LYS A 54 -17.71 17.94 -15.48
N SER A 55 -17.69 18.97 -16.33
CA SER A 55 -16.54 19.29 -17.20
C SER A 55 -15.32 19.82 -16.45
N TYR A 56 -15.46 20.26 -15.18
CA TYR A 56 -14.34 20.74 -14.37
C TYR A 56 -13.72 19.65 -13.47
N PHE A 57 -14.36 18.48 -13.30
CA PHE A 57 -13.92 17.45 -12.34
C PHE A 57 -12.47 16.92 -12.54
N TRP A 58 -11.86 17.11 -13.71
CA TRP A 58 -10.44 16.79 -13.95
C TRP A 58 -9.45 17.77 -13.31
N HIS A 59 -9.92 18.90 -12.76
CA HIS A 59 -9.14 19.88 -11.99
C HIS A 59 -8.86 19.44 -10.54
N ILE A 60 -9.32 18.25 -10.11
CA ILE A 60 -9.10 17.76 -8.75
C ILE A 60 -7.63 17.84 -8.29
N GLY A 61 -7.39 18.26 -7.05
CA GLY A 61 -6.02 18.53 -6.60
C GLY A 61 -5.41 19.74 -7.32
N LEU A 62 -6.21 20.78 -7.53
CA LEU A 62 -5.78 22.14 -7.88
C LEU A 62 -6.54 23.12 -6.97
N ILE A 63 -5.87 24.20 -6.55
CA ILE A 63 -6.42 25.26 -5.69
C ILE A 63 -7.74 25.83 -6.25
N ALA A 64 -7.92 25.85 -7.57
CA ALA A 64 -9.14 26.30 -8.24
C ALA A 64 -10.35 25.36 -8.00
N ASP A 65 -10.15 24.03 -7.97
CA ASP A 65 -11.20 23.05 -7.65
C ASP A 65 -11.57 23.15 -6.16
N MET A 66 -10.57 23.24 -5.28
CA MET A 66 -10.74 23.39 -3.83
C MET A 66 -11.52 24.66 -3.48
N SER A 67 -11.09 25.82 -4.02
CA SER A 67 -11.78 27.11 -3.85
C SER A 67 -13.21 27.06 -4.39
N ALA A 68 -13.43 26.44 -5.55
CA ALA A 68 -14.75 26.37 -6.17
C ALA A 68 -15.73 25.47 -5.41
N ARG A 69 -15.27 24.40 -4.73
CA ARG A 69 -16.12 23.60 -3.83
C ARG A 69 -16.70 24.45 -2.68
N VAL A 70 -15.85 25.26 -2.06
CA VAL A 70 -16.21 26.12 -0.92
C VAL A 70 -17.07 27.31 -1.35
N LEU A 71 -16.76 27.93 -2.49
CA LEU A 71 -17.51 29.09 -3.00
C LEU A 71 -18.84 28.72 -3.69
N ARG A 72 -19.01 27.47 -4.14
CA ARG A 72 -20.19 27.00 -4.90
C ARG A 72 -20.86 25.79 -4.26
N VAL A 73 -21.05 25.80 -2.95
CA VAL A 73 -21.75 24.74 -2.20
C VAL A 73 -23.15 24.49 -2.76
N GLN A 74 -23.59 23.23 -2.76
CA GLN A 74 -24.94 22.85 -3.20
C GLN A 74 -25.99 23.34 -2.18
N GLN A 75 -27.05 23.98 -2.68
CA GLN A 75 -28.14 24.54 -1.86
C GLN A 75 -29.50 24.00 -2.31
N TYR A 76 -30.45 23.94 -1.37
CA TYR A 76 -31.80 23.48 -1.65
C TYR A 76 -32.68 24.68 -2.01
N LEU A 77 -33.03 24.79 -3.29
CA LEU A 77 -33.73 25.96 -3.83
C LEU A 77 -35.24 25.68 -3.91
N GLY A 78 -35.88 25.62 -2.73
CA GLY A 78 -37.30 25.27 -2.56
C GLY A 78 -38.25 26.12 -3.42
N ASP A 79 -37.99 27.42 -3.57
CA ASP A 79 -38.81 28.32 -4.39
C ASP A 79 -38.78 27.92 -5.87
N LYS A 80 -37.60 27.58 -6.41
CA LYS A 80 -37.45 27.10 -7.80
C LYS A 80 -38.15 25.77 -8.01
N ILE A 81 -38.12 24.87 -7.02
CA ILE A 81 -38.82 23.59 -7.05
C ILE A 81 -40.34 23.81 -7.02
N THR A 82 -40.83 24.74 -6.18
CA THR A 82 -42.25 25.10 -6.10
C THR A 82 -42.76 25.66 -7.41
N ILE A 83 -42.10 26.67 -7.98
CA ILE A 83 -42.47 27.27 -9.28
C ILE A 83 -42.42 26.22 -10.40
N ALA A 84 -41.45 25.30 -10.39
CA ALA A 84 -41.38 24.21 -11.36
C ALA A 84 -42.50 23.18 -11.19
N CYS A 85 -42.89 22.85 -9.95
CA CYS A 85 -44.02 21.99 -9.66
C CYS A 85 -45.35 22.64 -10.05
N ASP A 86 -45.56 23.93 -9.79
CA ASP A 86 -46.74 24.67 -10.27
C ASP A 86 -46.82 24.69 -11.79
N ALA A 87 -45.69 24.93 -12.47
CA ALA A 87 -45.60 24.87 -13.92
C ALA A 87 -46.01 23.49 -14.47
N ILE A 88 -45.66 22.39 -13.79
CA ILE A 88 -45.99 21.03 -14.21
C ILE A 88 -47.45 20.67 -13.88
N TYR A 89 -47.88 20.85 -12.64
CA TYR A 89 -49.15 20.32 -12.13
C TYR A 89 -50.33 21.27 -12.35
N ASN A 90 -50.13 22.58 -12.20
CA ASN A 90 -51.19 23.59 -12.28
C ASN A 90 -51.29 24.23 -13.68
N LEU A 91 -50.16 24.33 -14.40
CA LEU A 91 -50.11 24.87 -15.78
C LEU A 91 -49.92 23.80 -16.88
N GLY A 92 -49.78 22.51 -16.50
CA GLY A 92 -49.68 21.40 -17.45
C GLY A 92 -48.41 21.39 -18.32
N LEU A 93 -47.38 22.16 -17.98
CA LEU A 93 -46.17 22.28 -18.79
C LEU A 93 -45.30 21.02 -18.69
N PRO A 94 -44.68 20.56 -19.80
CA PRO A 94 -43.92 19.32 -19.79
C PRO A 94 -42.66 19.43 -18.92
N ILE A 95 -42.38 18.36 -18.16
CA ILE A 95 -41.25 18.26 -17.21
C ILE A 95 -39.87 18.52 -17.87
N LYS A 96 -39.74 18.25 -19.18
CA LYS A 96 -38.53 18.51 -19.99
C LYS A 96 -38.66 19.76 -20.88
N GLY A 97 -39.69 20.57 -20.66
CA GLY A 97 -39.96 21.81 -21.38
C GLY A 97 -39.05 22.95 -20.93
N ALA A 98 -38.94 23.98 -21.77
CA ALA A 98 -38.05 25.12 -21.54
C ALA A 98 -38.30 25.80 -20.17
N ALA A 99 -39.56 26.02 -19.78
CA ALA A 99 -39.88 26.65 -18.50
C ALA A 99 -39.30 25.91 -17.28
N VAL A 100 -39.43 24.58 -17.23
CA VAL A 100 -38.93 23.74 -16.13
C VAL A 100 -37.40 23.57 -16.20
N GLU A 101 -36.85 23.33 -17.39
CA GLU A 101 -35.40 23.18 -17.57
C GLU A 101 -34.66 24.49 -17.25
N CYS A 102 -35.17 25.66 -17.63
CA CYS A 102 -34.56 26.96 -17.30
C CYS A 102 -34.53 27.26 -15.78
N LEU A 103 -35.41 26.65 -14.98
CA LEU A 103 -35.40 26.81 -13.52
C LEU A 103 -34.42 25.85 -12.83
N LEU A 104 -34.39 24.58 -13.25
CA LEU A 104 -33.77 23.50 -12.48
C LEU A 104 -32.46 22.93 -13.07
N LYS A 105 -32.22 23.07 -14.38
CA LYS A 105 -31.16 22.34 -15.09
C LYS A 105 -29.75 22.75 -14.70
N GLU A 106 -29.52 24.04 -14.52
CA GLU A 106 -28.22 24.62 -14.11
C GLU A 106 -27.77 24.04 -12.77
N PHE A 107 -28.64 24.13 -11.76
CA PHE A 107 -28.44 23.60 -10.40
C PHE A 107 -28.55 22.07 -10.33
N SER A 108 -28.93 21.42 -11.44
CA SER A 108 -29.18 19.99 -11.57
C SER A 108 -30.19 19.44 -10.57
N LEU A 109 -31.19 20.24 -10.22
CA LEU A 109 -32.30 19.85 -9.37
C LEU A 109 -33.34 19.03 -10.15
N VAL A 110 -34.26 18.39 -9.42
CA VAL A 110 -35.48 17.78 -9.96
C VAL A 110 -36.73 18.44 -9.37
N PRO A 111 -37.89 18.43 -10.05
CA PRO A 111 -39.15 18.93 -9.50
C PRO A 111 -39.69 17.90 -8.48
N THR A 112 -39.09 17.87 -7.30
CA THR A 112 -39.42 16.93 -6.22
C THR A 112 -38.99 17.55 -4.89
N PHE A 113 -39.94 17.70 -3.95
CA PHE A 113 -39.66 18.21 -2.62
C PHE A 113 -38.81 17.21 -1.81
N ASN A 114 -37.90 17.72 -0.99
CA ASN A 114 -36.97 16.89 -0.22
C ASN A 114 -37.46 16.72 1.22
N ALA A 115 -37.78 15.48 1.59
CA ALA A 115 -38.32 15.16 2.92
C ALA A 115 -37.42 15.63 4.09
N PHE A 116 -36.10 15.78 3.92
CA PHE A 116 -35.23 16.36 4.95
C PHE A 116 -35.36 17.89 5.02
N ALA A 117 -35.48 18.58 3.89
CA ALA A 117 -35.79 20.02 3.87
C ALA A 117 -37.17 20.29 4.46
N ASP A 118 -38.19 19.54 4.05
CA ASP A 118 -39.58 19.74 4.48
C ASP A 118 -39.77 19.45 5.99
N ARG A 119 -39.00 18.51 6.55
CA ARG A 119 -39.14 18.06 7.95
C ARG A 119 -38.12 18.65 8.92
N LEU A 120 -36.98 19.14 8.46
CA LEU A 120 -35.90 19.66 9.33
C LEU A 120 -35.38 21.05 8.89
N GLY A 121 -35.74 21.55 7.71
CA GLY A 121 -35.27 22.84 7.21
C GLY A 121 -35.66 24.04 8.09
N PHE A 122 -36.78 23.94 8.83
CA PHE A 122 -37.18 24.96 9.81
C PHE A 122 -36.24 25.05 11.02
N LEU A 123 -35.40 24.03 11.26
CA LEU A 123 -34.31 24.04 12.25
C LEU A 123 -32.99 24.59 11.67
N GLY A 124 -32.98 25.04 10.41
CA GLY A 124 -31.76 25.40 9.67
C GLY A 124 -30.95 24.18 9.19
N PHE A 125 -31.51 22.97 9.25
CA PHE A 125 -30.78 21.75 8.90
C PHE A 125 -30.51 21.64 7.39
N ASN A 126 -29.24 21.75 7.00
CA ASN A 126 -28.79 21.41 5.66
C ASN A 126 -28.47 19.91 5.58
N PHE A 127 -29.16 19.18 4.69
CA PHE A 127 -28.99 17.74 4.52
C PHE A 127 -27.82 17.36 3.58
N PHE A 128 -27.30 18.27 2.76
CA PHE A 128 -26.21 17.95 1.83
C PHE A 128 -24.90 17.51 2.51
N PRO A 129 -24.46 18.10 3.64
CA PRO A 129 -23.31 17.60 4.41
C PRO A 129 -23.43 16.13 4.86
N MET A 130 -24.65 15.66 5.15
CA MET A 130 -24.97 14.28 5.56
C MET A 130 -24.72 13.25 4.44
N LEU A 131 -24.50 13.71 3.20
CA LEU A 131 -24.04 12.90 2.08
C LEU A 131 -22.51 12.82 2.14
N ILE A 132 -22.05 12.02 3.09
CA ILE A 132 -20.64 11.73 3.42
C ILE A 132 -19.99 10.86 2.35
N VAL A 133 -18.65 10.90 2.21
CA VAL A 133 -17.91 10.10 1.23
C VAL A 133 -17.97 8.57 1.47
N ASP A 134 -17.65 7.76 0.47
CA ASP A 134 -17.63 6.29 0.56
C ASP A 134 -16.39 5.68 -0.12
N LEU A 135 -15.39 5.31 0.70
CA LEU A 135 -14.10 4.78 0.24
C LEU A 135 -14.25 3.49 -0.59
N LEU A 136 -15.28 2.70 -0.32
CA LEU A 136 -15.54 1.48 -1.07
C LEU A 136 -16.15 1.79 -2.45
N HIS A 137 -17.19 2.60 -2.51
CA HIS A 137 -17.94 2.82 -3.75
C HIS A 137 -17.36 3.91 -4.65
N GLU A 138 -16.72 4.93 -4.09
CA GLU A 138 -16.13 6.04 -4.84
C GLU A 138 -14.69 5.71 -5.24
N PHE A 139 -13.86 5.22 -4.31
CA PHE A 139 -12.49 4.85 -4.60
C PHE A 139 -12.33 3.39 -5.08
N LYS A 140 -12.47 2.37 -4.21
CA LYS A 140 -12.12 0.96 -4.53
C LYS A 140 -12.88 0.43 -5.76
N LEU A 141 -14.21 0.39 -5.70
CA LEU A 141 -15.12 -0.01 -6.77
C LEU A 141 -15.40 1.11 -7.80
N GLY A 142 -14.63 2.19 -7.76
CA GLY A 142 -14.83 3.38 -8.57
C GLY A 142 -13.58 3.80 -9.31
N VAL A 143 -12.86 4.76 -8.76
CA VAL A 143 -11.61 5.29 -9.31
C VAL A 143 -10.61 4.17 -9.57
N PHE A 144 -10.25 3.37 -8.56
CA PHE A 144 -9.24 2.33 -8.72
C PHE A 144 -9.68 1.24 -9.72
N LYS A 145 -10.89 0.69 -9.57
CA LYS A 145 -11.47 -0.28 -10.52
C LYS A 145 -11.51 0.24 -11.97
N SER A 146 -11.72 1.54 -12.19
CA SER A 146 -11.70 2.15 -13.51
C SER A 146 -10.28 2.30 -14.08
N ILE A 147 -9.31 2.67 -13.24
CA ILE A 147 -7.90 2.79 -13.61
C ILE A 147 -7.32 1.40 -13.94
N PHE A 148 -7.51 0.42 -13.04
CA PHE A 148 -7.07 -0.96 -13.22
C PHE A 148 -7.59 -1.58 -14.53
N LYS A 149 -8.89 -1.40 -14.82
CA LYS A 149 -9.47 -1.83 -16.12
C LYS A 149 -8.87 -1.11 -17.33
N HIS A 150 -8.49 0.16 -17.21
CA HIS A 150 -7.84 0.87 -18.32
C HIS A 150 -6.37 0.43 -18.49
N LEU A 151 -5.63 0.20 -17.40
CA LEU A 151 -4.28 -0.36 -17.45
C LEU A 151 -4.24 -1.73 -18.15
N ILE A 152 -5.20 -2.63 -17.86
CA ILE A 152 -5.31 -3.92 -18.59
C ILE A 152 -5.59 -3.71 -20.09
N ARG A 153 -6.39 -2.71 -20.47
CA ARG A 153 -6.63 -2.38 -21.89
C ARG A 153 -5.42 -1.73 -22.56
N LEU A 154 -4.59 -0.99 -21.82
CA LEU A 154 -3.31 -0.46 -22.32
C LEU A 154 -2.34 -1.62 -22.57
N LEU A 155 -2.18 -2.54 -21.60
CA LEU A 155 -1.39 -3.76 -21.76
C LEU A 155 -1.84 -4.58 -22.97
N TYR A 156 -3.16 -4.79 -23.13
CA TYR A 156 -3.73 -5.48 -24.31
C TYR A 156 -3.37 -4.80 -25.64
N ALA A 157 -3.33 -3.46 -25.67
CA ALA A 157 -3.01 -2.68 -26.86
C ALA A 157 -1.49 -2.59 -27.15
N ILE A 158 -0.65 -2.87 -26.16
CA ILE A 158 0.83 -2.91 -26.28
C ILE A 158 1.28 -4.31 -26.71
N ASN A 159 0.97 -5.33 -25.90
CA ASN A 159 1.14 -6.75 -26.23
C ASN A 159 0.20 -7.57 -25.33
N PRO A 160 -0.79 -8.30 -25.89
CA PRO A 160 -1.69 -9.18 -25.13
C PRO A 160 -1.00 -10.18 -24.18
N GLU A 161 0.22 -10.64 -24.48
CA GLU A 161 0.98 -11.57 -23.65
C GLU A 161 1.34 -10.99 -22.27
N THR A 162 1.49 -9.66 -22.16
CA THR A 162 1.76 -8.98 -20.88
C THR A 162 0.63 -9.18 -19.86
N ILE A 163 -0.58 -9.52 -20.31
CA ILE A 163 -1.70 -9.87 -19.45
C ILE A 163 -1.51 -11.26 -18.82
N THR A 164 -0.91 -12.21 -19.56
CA THR A 164 -0.53 -13.52 -19.00
C THR A 164 0.51 -13.32 -17.90
N VAL A 165 1.56 -12.53 -18.18
CA VAL A 165 2.60 -12.19 -17.20
C VAL A 165 1.98 -11.50 -15.98
N LEU A 166 1.07 -10.52 -16.15
CA LEU A 166 0.38 -9.86 -15.04
C LEU A 166 -0.42 -10.84 -14.17
N ASN A 167 -1.16 -11.77 -14.78
CA ASN A 167 -1.92 -12.78 -14.05
C ASN A 167 -0.99 -13.77 -13.31
N GLU A 168 0.13 -14.15 -13.91
CA GLU A 168 1.17 -14.96 -13.26
C GLU A 168 1.84 -14.22 -12.10
N CYS A 169 2.08 -12.91 -12.24
CA CYS A 169 2.55 -12.06 -11.17
C CYS A 169 1.61 -12.14 -9.95
N PHE A 170 0.32 -11.86 -10.12
CA PHE A 170 -0.66 -11.97 -9.03
C PHE A 170 -0.79 -13.40 -8.46
N ARG A 171 -0.74 -14.43 -9.31
CA ARG A 171 -0.83 -15.85 -8.87
C ARG A 171 0.34 -16.28 -7.98
N SER A 172 1.51 -15.63 -8.08
CA SER A 172 2.65 -15.92 -7.22
C SER A 172 2.53 -15.32 -5.81
N ILE A 173 1.61 -14.37 -5.60
CA ILE A 173 1.51 -13.60 -4.37
C ILE A 173 0.78 -14.43 -3.31
N LEU A 174 1.48 -14.69 -2.21
CA LEU A 174 0.99 -15.48 -1.10
C LEU A 174 -0.06 -14.71 -0.29
N SER A 175 -1.08 -15.40 0.22
CA SER A 175 -2.04 -14.84 1.17
C SER A 175 -1.39 -14.48 2.51
N PHE A 176 -1.87 -13.43 3.18
CA PHE A 176 -1.25 -12.88 4.40
C PHE A 176 -2.26 -12.49 5.49
N GLY A 177 -1.82 -12.59 6.75
CA GLY A 177 -2.60 -12.22 7.94
C GLY A 177 -3.92 -12.98 8.08
N ARG A 178 -4.87 -12.41 8.82
CA ARG A 178 -6.25 -12.95 8.95
C ARG A 178 -7.12 -12.57 7.74
N GLY A 179 -6.59 -12.77 6.53
CA GLY A 179 -7.21 -12.34 5.28
C GLY A 179 -6.93 -10.87 4.92
N ALA A 180 -5.77 -10.34 5.32
CA ALA A 180 -5.31 -9.01 4.94
C ALA A 180 -4.92 -8.94 3.45
N ILE A 181 -4.38 -10.04 2.91
CA ILE A 181 -4.24 -10.31 1.47
C ILE A 181 -4.73 -11.74 1.23
N GLN A 182 -5.64 -11.93 0.28
CA GLN A 182 -6.22 -13.21 -0.08
C GLN A 182 -5.57 -13.79 -1.34
N HIS A 183 -5.76 -15.10 -1.58
CA HIS A 183 -5.26 -15.76 -2.78
C HIS A 183 -5.94 -15.21 -4.04
N PHE A 184 -5.17 -14.66 -4.98
CA PHE A 184 -5.71 -14.09 -6.21
C PHE A 184 -6.30 -15.15 -7.16
N PRO A 185 -7.34 -14.83 -7.95
CA PRO A 185 -7.87 -15.75 -8.96
C PRO A 185 -6.87 -15.96 -10.11
N SER A 186 -7.03 -17.05 -10.86
CA SER A 186 -6.16 -17.40 -12.00
C SER A 186 -6.13 -16.35 -13.13
N SER A 187 -7.18 -15.53 -13.25
CA SER A 187 -7.22 -14.33 -14.09
C SER A 187 -7.74 -13.15 -13.26
N VAL A 188 -6.83 -12.29 -12.80
CA VAL A 188 -7.18 -11.00 -12.20
C VAL A 188 -7.61 -10.01 -13.28
N SER A 189 -7.03 -10.15 -14.48
CA SER A 189 -7.30 -9.33 -15.67
C SER A 189 -8.76 -9.36 -16.16
N ASP A 190 -9.52 -10.41 -15.83
CA ASP A 190 -10.93 -10.53 -16.19
C ASP A 190 -11.84 -9.59 -15.39
N VAL A 191 -11.44 -9.20 -14.17
CA VAL A 191 -12.21 -8.32 -13.26
C VAL A 191 -13.67 -8.78 -13.05
N ARG A 192 -13.93 -10.09 -13.21
CA ARG A 192 -15.26 -10.72 -13.14
C ARG A 192 -15.69 -10.92 -11.70
N HIS A 193 -16.86 -10.36 -11.35
CA HIS A 193 -17.51 -10.51 -10.04
C HIS A 193 -16.62 -10.22 -8.80
N SER A 194 -15.48 -9.54 -8.99
CA SER A 194 -14.55 -9.17 -7.93
C SER A 194 -15.28 -8.32 -6.89
N ALA A 195 -15.41 -8.87 -5.67
CA ALA A 195 -16.02 -8.22 -4.52
C ALA A 195 -15.22 -6.98 -4.08
N ALA A 196 -15.85 -6.17 -3.24
CA ALA A 196 -15.29 -5.01 -2.54
C ALA A 196 -13.80 -5.16 -2.18
N TRP A 197 -13.50 -6.18 -1.38
CA TRP A 197 -12.21 -6.44 -0.76
C TRP A 197 -11.11 -6.73 -1.78
N HIS A 198 -11.37 -7.50 -2.84
CA HIS A 198 -10.33 -7.83 -3.83
C HIS A 198 -9.70 -6.60 -4.50
N PHE A 199 -10.37 -5.44 -4.57
CA PHE A 199 -9.74 -4.21 -5.09
C PHE A 199 -8.75 -3.56 -4.11
N GLU A 200 -8.85 -3.87 -2.82
CA GLU A 200 -7.87 -3.47 -1.80
C GLU A 200 -6.65 -4.37 -1.87
N ASP A 201 -6.83 -5.71 -1.87
CA ASP A 201 -5.75 -6.69 -2.08
C ASP A 201 -4.99 -6.42 -3.39
N ILE A 202 -5.72 -6.18 -4.50
CA ILE A 202 -5.11 -5.85 -5.80
C ILE A 202 -4.30 -4.56 -5.67
N LEU A 203 -4.84 -3.48 -5.08
CA LEU A 203 -4.12 -2.20 -4.96
C LEU A 203 -2.82 -2.33 -4.17
N GLN A 204 -2.85 -3.03 -3.02
CA GLN A 204 -1.66 -3.29 -2.21
C GLN A 204 -0.57 -4.04 -3.00
N CYS A 205 -0.98 -4.99 -3.84
CA CYS A 205 -0.10 -5.86 -4.61
C CYS A 205 0.24 -5.35 -6.02
N THR A 206 -0.37 -4.24 -6.47
CA THR A 206 -0.37 -3.87 -7.90
C THR A 206 0.95 -3.26 -8.36
N ILE A 207 1.68 -2.52 -7.52
CA ILE A 207 2.92 -1.84 -7.95
C ILE A 207 4.00 -2.87 -8.38
N PRO A 208 4.30 -3.94 -7.59
CA PRO A 208 5.16 -5.04 -8.03
C PRO A 208 4.69 -5.74 -9.31
N ALA A 209 3.39 -6.02 -9.42
CA ALA A 209 2.83 -6.79 -10.53
C ALA A 209 2.84 -6.01 -11.87
N PHE A 210 2.90 -4.69 -11.84
CA PHE A 210 2.96 -3.84 -13.04
C PHE A 210 4.39 -3.39 -13.43
N LYS A 211 5.36 -3.46 -12.50
CA LYS A 211 6.70 -2.89 -12.68
C LYS A 211 7.51 -3.63 -13.76
N GLY A 212 7.64 -3.00 -14.93
CA GLY A 212 8.33 -3.53 -16.11
C GLY A 212 7.42 -4.09 -17.20
N LEU A 213 6.08 -4.02 -17.06
CA LEU A 213 5.14 -4.44 -18.11
C LEU A 213 4.88 -3.36 -19.17
N PHE A 214 5.25 -2.11 -18.91
CA PHE A 214 5.10 -1.00 -19.84
C PHE A 214 6.46 -0.61 -20.48
N PRO A 215 6.46 -0.01 -21.68
CA PRO A 215 7.68 0.58 -22.24
C PRO A 215 8.28 1.61 -21.25
N ALA A 216 9.61 1.66 -21.13
CA ALA A 216 10.31 2.36 -20.04
C ALA A 216 9.91 3.83 -19.84
N GLN A 217 9.51 4.53 -20.91
CA GLN A 217 9.00 5.91 -20.85
C GLN A 217 7.70 6.03 -20.05
N HIS A 218 6.84 5.01 -20.09
CA HIS A 218 5.52 4.98 -19.44
C HIS A 218 5.53 4.21 -18.11
N ASP A 219 6.41 3.22 -17.94
CA ASP A 219 6.44 2.36 -16.75
C ASP A 219 6.53 3.15 -15.43
N ASN A 220 7.43 4.12 -15.34
CA ASN A 220 7.56 4.98 -14.16
C ASN A 220 6.32 5.87 -13.94
N VAL A 221 5.59 6.25 -15.01
CA VAL A 221 4.34 7.02 -14.88
C VAL A 221 3.21 6.14 -14.35
N VAL A 222 3.14 4.87 -14.79
CA VAL A 222 2.18 3.88 -14.28
C VAL A 222 2.49 3.53 -12.84
N CYS A 223 3.74 3.20 -12.50
CA CYS A 223 4.13 2.83 -11.14
C CYS A 223 3.91 3.97 -10.13
N LEU A 224 4.24 5.22 -10.48
CA LEU A 224 4.01 6.37 -9.61
C LEU A 224 2.51 6.71 -9.44
N LEU A 225 1.69 6.54 -10.49
CA LEU A 225 0.23 6.66 -10.36
C LEU A 225 -0.32 5.58 -9.39
N LEU A 226 0.16 4.34 -9.52
CA LEU A 226 -0.25 3.23 -8.65
C LEU A 226 0.21 3.43 -7.20
N PHE A 227 1.40 3.98 -6.99
CA PHE A 227 1.89 4.40 -5.68
C PHE A 227 0.99 5.46 -5.04
N GLN A 228 0.69 6.55 -5.76
CA GLN A 228 -0.16 7.62 -5.21
C GLN A 228 -1.61 7.19 -4.96
N LEU A 229 -2.14 6.22 -5.73
CA LEU A 229 -3.42 5.58 -5.43
C LEU A 229 -3.35 4.79 -4.12
N ALA A 230 -2.25 4.07 -3.85
CA ALA A 230 -2.07 3.32 -2.61
C ALA A 230 -1.82 4.25 -1.41
N GLU A 231 -1.01 5.30 -1.57
CA GLU A 231 -0.72 6.33 -0.57
C GLU A 231 -1.99 7.09 -0.16
N TRP A 232 -2.73 7.65 -1.12
CA TRP A 232 -3.99 8.34 -0.84
C TRP A 232 -5.01 7.40 -0.18
N HIS A 233 -5.11 6.14 -0.63
CA HIS A 233 -6.00 5.16 -0.02
C HIS A 233 -5.60 4.81 1.41
N ALA A 234 -4.31 4.63 1.70
CA ALA A 234 -3.82 4.34 3.04
C ALA A 234 -4.11 5.51 4.00
N LEU A 235 -3.85 6.74 3.57
CA LEU A 235 -4.14 7.96 4.34
C LEU A 235 -5.66 8.14 4.57
N ALA A 236 -6.50 7.88 3.56
CA ALA A 236 -7.97 7.96 3.67
C ALA A 236 -8.62 6.82 4.50
N LYS A 237 -7.84 5.79 4.85
CA LYS A 237 -8.26 4.63 5.64
C LYS A 237 -7.64 4.62 7.05
N LEU A 238 -7.08 5.75 7.51
CA LEU A 238 -6.61 5.87 8.89
C LEU A 238 -7.81 5.96 9.86
N GLN A 239 -7.74 5.18 10.95
CA GLN A 239 -8.71 5.15 12.04
C GLN A 239 -8.41 6.21 13.13
N LEU A 240 -7.30 6.95 12.97
CA LEU A 240 -6.93 8.11 13.77
C LEU A 240 -6.31 9.17 12.87
N HIS A 241 -6.77 10.42 13.00
CA HIS A 241 -6.31 11.54 12.20
C HIS A 241 -5.83 12.71 13.07
N THR A 242 -4.71 13.30 12.68
CA THR A 242 -4.20 14.58 13.17
C THR A 242 -4.28 15.62 12.06
N ASP A 243 -4.10 16.90 12.37
CA ASP A 243 -4.02 17.94 11.33
C ASP A 243 -2.91 17.66 10.31
N ASP A 244 -1.75 17.12 10.74
CA ASP A 244 -0.67 16.70 9.84
C ASP A 244 -1.07 15.55 8.91
N SER A 245 -1.81 14.54 9.41
CA SER A 245 -2.23 13.41 8.56
C SER A 245 -3.35 13.81 7.59
N LEU A 246 -4.17 14.79 7.95
CA LEU A 246 -5.16 15.40 7.05
C LEU A 246 -4.48 16.29 6.00
N ALA A 247 -3.49 17.11 6.38
CA ALA A 247 -2.70 17.90 5.44
C ALA A 247 -1.92 17.00 4.45
N ARG A 248 -1.40 15.85 4.91
CA ARG A 248 -0.81 14.82 4.03
C ARG A 248 -1.84 14.18 3.09
N LEU A 249 -3.09 13.97 3.53
CA LEU A 249 -4.15 13.44 2.67
C LEU A 249 -4.54 14.42 1.55
N ASP A 250 -4.60 15.73 1.83
CA ASP A 250 -4.78 16.77 0.80
C ASP A 250 -3.57 16.83 -0.15
N GLN A 251 -2.33 16.81 0.36
CA GLN A 251 -1.11 16.78 -0.47
C GLN A 251 -1.04 15.54 -1.38
N ALA A 252 -1.42 14.36 -0.86
CA ALA A 252 -1.51 13.14 -1.64
C ALA A 252 -2.57 13.25 -2.75
N LEU A 253 -3.68 13.96 -2.50
CA LEU A 253 -4.70 14.22 -3.53
C LEU A 253 -4.22 15.19 -4.61
N GLU A 254 -3.47 16.25 -4.26
CA GLU A 254 -2.81 17.13 -5.23
C GLU A 254 -1.82 16.34 -6.12
N GLY A 255 -0.98 15.51 -5.50
CA GLY A 255 -0.08 14.60 -6.19
C GLY A 255 -0.82 13.66 -7.15
N LEU A 256 -1.83 12.94 -6.65
CA LEU A 256 -2.65 12.02 -7.42
C LEU A 256 -3.38 12.71 -8.58
N GLY A 257 -3.97 13.89 -8.35
CA GLY A 257 -4.59 14.70 -9.40
C GLY A 257 -3.61 15.08 -10.50
N LYS A 258 -2.37 15.47 -10.13
CA LYS A 258 -1.29 15.78 -11.08
C LYS A 258 -0.87 14.57 -11.90
N GLN A 259 -0.68 13.40 -11.30
CA GLN A 259 -0.29 12.20 -12.06
C GLN A 259 -1.45 11.60 -12.87
N LEU A 260 -2.70 11.71 -12.42
CA LEU A 260 -3.88 11.34 -13.22
C LEU A 260 -3.97 12.13 -14.52
N ARG A 261 -3.72 13.45 -14.47
CA ARG A 261 -3.61 14.31 -15.65
C ARG A 261 -2.42 13.91 -16.53
N LYS A 262 -1.23 13.70 -15.95
CA LYS A 262 -0.03 13.25 -16.70
C LYS A 262 -0.27 11.91 -17.39
N PHE A 263 -0.81 10.92 -16.69
CA PHE A 263 -1.14 9.60 -17.22
C PHE A 263 -2.12 9.70 -18.39
N GLN A 264 -3.20 10.49 -18.27
CA GLN A 264 -4.14 10.73 -19.35
C GLN A 264 -3.49 11.39 -20.58
N GLN A 265 -2.67 12.43 -20.37
CA GLN A 265 -2.09 13.24 -21.46
C GLN A 265 -0.85 12.60 -22.11
N PHE A 266 -0.12 11.73 -21.40
CA PHE A 266 1.12 11.12 -21.89
C PHE A 266 0.96 9.63 -22.23
N THR A 267 0.33 8.84 -21.36
CA THR A 267 0.24 7.37 -21.55
C THR A 267 -1.04 6.98 -22.27
N CYS A 268 -2.20 7.54 -21.90
CA CYS A 268 -3.47 7.21 -22.56
C CYS A 268 -3.59 7.78 -23.99
N LEU A 269 -2.76 8.77 -24.37
CA LEU A 269 -2.68 9.25 -25.76
C LEU A 269 -1.70 8.45 -26.63
N ALA A 270 -0.73 7.74 -26.04
CA ALA A 270 0.26 6.96 -26.78
C ALA A 270 -0.30 5.61 -27.32
N PHE A 271 -1.38 5.08 -26.72
CA PHE A 271 -1.92 3.76 -27.04
C PHE A 271 -3.43 3.78 -27.25
N GLN A 272 -3.89 3.32 -28.42
CA GLN A 272 -5.31 3.29 -28.77
C GLN A 272 -6.04 2.10 -28.09
N THR A 273 -6.60 2.32 -26.90
CA THR A 273 -7.30 1.22 -26.19
C THR A 273 -8.68 0.91 -26.76
N VAL A 274 -9.02 -0.38 -26.81
CA VAL A 274 -10.33 -0.92 -27.20
C VAL A 274 -10.94 -1.75 -26.07
N GLU A 275 -12.17 -2.23 -26.24
CA GLU A 275 -12.75 -3.26 -25.38
C GLU A 275 -11.97 -4.58 -25.44
N LEU A 276 -11.75 -5.21 -24.28
CA LEU A 276 -11.14 -6.55 -24.21
C LEU A 276 -12.11 -7.60 -24.78
N PRO A 277 -11.64 -8.75 -25.28
CA PRO A 277 -12.50 -9.79 -25.84
C PRO A 277 -13.65 -10.23 -24.92
N HIS A 278 -13.41 -10.32 -23.61
CA HIS A 278 -14.46 -10.64 -22.63
C HIS A 278 -15.49 -9.51 -22.44
N GLU A 279 -15.11 -8.25 -22.67
CA GLU A 279 -16.02 -7.09 -22.62
C GLU A 279 -16.90 -7.04 -23.87
N VAL A 280 -16.33 -7.33 -25.05
CA VAL A 280 -17.05 -7.50 -26.31
C VAL A 280 -18.07 -8.64 -26.22
N ALA A 281 -17.66 -9.82 -25.76
CA ALA A 281 -18.56 -10.96 -25.54
C ALA A 281 -19.61 -10.71 -24.43
N ALA A 282 -19.36 -9.79 -23.50
CA ALA A 282 -20.35 -9.32 -22.54
C ALA A 282 -21.26 -8.22 -23.11
N HIS A 283 -20.84 -7.47 -24.13
CA HIS A 283 -21.67 -6.53 -24.88
C HIS A 283 -22.62 -7.28 -25.82
N GLN A 284 -22.10 -8.21 -26.63
CA GLN A 284 -22.86 -9.05 -27.56
C GLN A 284 -24.01 -9.79 -26.86
N ARG A 285 -23.74 -10.54 -25.78
CA ARG A 285 -24.78 -11.22 -24.98
C ARG A 285 -25.87 -10.30 -24.41
N ARG A 286 -25.54 -9.02 -24.11
CA ARG A 286 -26.55 -8.01 -23.69
C ARG A 286 -27.35 -7.47 -24.88
N HIS A 287 -26.73 -7.34 -26.03
CA HIS A 287 -27.40 -6.98 -27.28
C HIS A 287 -28.38 -8.07 -27.71
N GLU A 288 -27.95 -9.33 -27.72
CA GLU A 288 -28.78 -10.51 -27.98
C GLU A 288 -29.96 -10.65 -27.01
N ALA A 289 -29.75 -10.38 -25.72
CA ALA A 289 -30.81 -10.37 -24.72
C ALA A 289 -31.85 -9.25 -24.98
N ASN A 290 -31.39 -8.05 -25.36
CA ASN A 290 -32.27 -6.92 -25.67
C ASN A 290 -33.02 -7.09 -27.00
N LEU A 291 -32.41 -7.72 -28.02
CA LEU A 291 -33.06 -8.03 -29.30
C LEU A 291 -34.28 -8.95 -29.14
N LYS A 292 -34.31 -9.78 -28.08
CA LYS A 292 -35.50 -10.58 -27.73
C LYS A 292 -36.65 -9.76 -27.11
N SER A 293 -36.45 -8.46 -26.90
CA SER A 293 -37.43 -7.57 -26.25
C SER A 293 -37.99 -6.47 -27.16
N THR A 294 -37.27 -6.02 -28.21
CA THR A 294 -37.79 -5.04 -29.19
C THR A 294 -36.97 -5.07 -30.49
N ASN A 295 -37.64 -4.93 -31.64
CA ASN A 295 -36.98 -4.73 -32.94
C ASN A 295 -36.28 -3.36 -32.97
N GLY A 296 -34.96 -3.31 -33.19
CA GLY A 296 -34.25 -2.03 -33.33
C GLY A 296 -32.75 -2.09 -33.61
N GLY A 297 -32.37 -1.92 -34.88
CA GLY A 297 -31.10 -1.30 -35.29
C GLY A 297 -29.82 -2.15 -35.27
N THR A 298 -29.28 -2.44 -36.46
CA THR A 298 -27.96 -3.07 -36.63
C THR A 298 -26.84 -2.10 -36.24
N ARG A 299 -26.32 -2.20 -35.02
CA ARG A 299 -25.04 -1.58 -34.63
C ARG A 299 -23.87 -2.57 -34.82
N SER A 300 -22.69 -2.02 -35.12
CA SER A 300 -21.48 -2.81 -35.39
C SER A 300 -21.15 -3.81 -34.27
N LEU A 301 -20.85 -5.06 -34.65
CA LEU A 301 -20.46 -6.14 -33.75
C LEU A 301 -19.00 -6.04 -33.26
N GLY A 302 -18.20 -5.10 -33.80
CA GLY A 302 -16.78 -4.95 -33.49
C GLY A 302 -16.49 -4.28 -32.14
N ALA A 303 -15.29 -4.55 -31.60
CA ALA A 303 -14.81 -3.97 -30.34
C ALA A 303 -14.84 -2.43 -30.39
N HIS A 304 -15.45 -1.79 -29.39
CA HIS A 304 -15.54 -0.33 -29.38
C HIS A 304 -14.26 0.31 -28.80
N PRO A 305 -13.80 1.45 -29.34
CA PRO A 305 -12.74 2.25 -28.72
C PRO A 305 -13.10 2.66 -27.28
N ARG A 306 -12.09 2.70 -26.41
CA ARG A 306 -12.23 3.11 -25.01
C ARG A 306 -11.21 4.21 -24.70
N THR A 307 -11.65 5.19 -23.92
CA THR A 307 -10.84 6.33 -23.49
C THR A 307 -10.86 6.45 -21.97
N PHE A 308 -9.77 6.99 -21.40
CA PHE A 308 -9.68 7.26 -19.97
C PHE A 308 -10.39 8.57 -19.63
N ASN A 309 -11.26 8.53 -18.62
CA ASN A 309 -12.17 9.63 -18.29
C ASN A 309 -12.02 10.08 -16.83
N LEU A 310 -11.41 11.26 -16.64
CA LEU A 310 -11.31 11.92 -15.33
C LEU A 310 -12.62 12.62 -14.91
N SER A 311 -13.49 12.96 -15.86
CA SER A 311 -14.73 13.72 -15.62
C SER A 311 -15.86 12.85 -15.06
N THR A 312 -15.64 12.30 -13.86
CA THR A 312 -16.57 11.42 -13.14
C THR A 312 -16.81 11.89 -11.71
N TYR A 313 -18.04 11.77 -11.21
CA TYR A 313 -18.38 12.09 -9.82
C TYR A 313 -17.50 11.33 -8.82
N LYS A 314 -17.23 10.04 -9.08
CA LYS A 314 -16.41 9.20 -8.18
C LYS A 314 -14.98 9.71 -8.00
N LEU A 315 -14.38 10.31 -9.03
CA LEU A 315 -13.08 10.97 -8.88
C LEU A 315 -13.24 12.30 -8.14
N HIS A 316 -14.21 13.13 -8.53
CA HIS A 316 -14.45 14.43 -7.88
C HIS A 316 -14.71 14.30 -6.38
N ALA A 317 -15.42 13.26 -5.92
CA ALA A 317 -15.69 12.98 -4.51
C ALA A 317 -14.43 12.76 -3.66
N LEU A 318 -13.28 12.40 -4.24
CA LEU A 318 -12.03 12.22 -3.47
C LEU A 318 -11.58 13.54 -2.80
N GLY A 319 -11.95 14.69 -3.36
CA GLY A 319 -11.70 16.02 -2.78
C GLY A 319 -12.61 16.42 -1.62
N ASP A 320 -13.57 15.56 -1.25
CA ASP A 320 -14.47 15.81 -0.12
C ASP A 320 -14.09 14.97 1.12
N TYR A 321 -12.98 14.22 1.09
CA TYR A 321 -12.58 13.29 2.16
C TYR A 321 -12.10 14.02 3.42
N VAL A 322 -11.10 14.89 3.35
CA VAL A 322 -10.61 15.65 4.53
C VAL A 322 -11.73 16.47 5.15
N GLY A 323 -12.55 17.14 4.33
CA GLY A 323 -13.73 17.88 4.80
C GLY A 323 -14.82 17.00 5.42
N SER A 324 -14.96 15.73 5.01
CA SER A 324 -15.87 14.78 5.67
C SER A 324 -15.27 14.27 6.98
N ILE A 325 -13.99 13.93 7.00
CA ILE A 325 -13.31 13.37 8.18
C ILE A 325 -13.29 14.39 9.34
N ARG A 326 -13.03 15.66 9.03
CA ARG A 326 -13.10 16.78 9.99
C ARG A 326 -14.49 17.02 10.58
N LEU A 327 -15.56 16.52 9.95
CA LEU A 327 -16.95 16.73 10.38
C LEU A 327 -17.61 15.49 10.99
N PHE A 328 -17.18 14.28 10.60
CA PHE A 328 -17.88 13.03 10.89
C PHE A 328 -16.98 11.92 11.48
N GLY A 329 -15.70 12.21 11.73
CA GLY A 329 -14.73 11.22 12.21
C GLY A 329 -14.12 10.39 11.07
N THR A 330 -13.42 9.32 11.44
CA THR A 330 -12.64 8.49 10.50
C THR A 330 -13.53 7.63 9.59
N THR A 331 -13.01 7.20 8.44
CA THR A 331 -13.86 6.59 7.38
C THR A 331 -14.42 5.22 7.77
N ASP A 332 -13.82 4.52 8.73
CA ASP A 332 -14.35 3.31 9.35
C ASP A 332 -15.70 3.52 10.05
N SER A 333 -15.90 4.67 10.70
CA SER A 333 -17.10 4.99 11.48
C SER A 333 -18.37 5.12 10.61
N TYR A 334 -18.20 5.20 9.28
CA TYR A 334 -19.32 5.31 8.34
C TYR A 334 -19.17 4.53 7.02
N MET A 335 -18.14 3.69 6.86
CA MET A 335 -17.95 2.95 5.60
C MET A 335 -19.08 1.93 5.35
N THR A 336 -19.72 2.01 4.19
CA THR A 336 -20.80 1.08 3.82
C THR A 336 -20.34 -0.36 3.62
N GLN A 337 -19.02 -0.60 3.61
CA GLN A 337 -18.34 -1.90 3.65
C GLN A 337 -18.78 -2.74 4.87
N ILE A 338 -19.04 -2.12 6.03
CA ILE A 338 -19.66 -2.76 7.20
C ILE A 338 -21.07 -3.26 6.86
N GLY A 339 -21.90 -2.37 6.30
CA GLY A 339 -23.27 -2.67 5.87
C GLY A 339 -23.38 -3.59 4.63
N GLU A 340 -22.28 -3.87 3.92
CA GLU A 340 -22.20 -4.92 2.91
C GLU A 340 -21.87 -6.27 3.54
N LEU A 341 -20.85 -6.35 4.42
CA LEU A 341 -20.53 -7.56 5.18
C LEU A 341 -21.75 -8.08 5.96
N SER A 342 -22.44 -7.20 6.70
CA SER A 342 -23.65 -7.57 7.45
C SER A 342 -24.76 -8.11 6.53
N HIS A 343 -24.90 -7.55 5.32
CA HIS A 343 -25.89 -8.01 4.35
C HIS A 343 -25.51 -9.36 3.71
N CYS A 344 -24.21 -9.62 3.50
CA CYS A 344 -23.71 -10.93 3.08
C CYS A 344 -23.94 -12.00 4.16
N LEU A 345 -23.71 -11.67 5.43
CA LEU A 345 -24.05 -12.54 6.57
C LEU A 345 -25.56 -12.81 6.61
N ILE A 346 -26.41 -11.79 6.51
CA ILE A 346 -27.88 -11.98 6.48
C ILE A 346 -28.32 -12.86 5.31
N LYS A 347 -27.69 -12.76 4.13
CA LYS A 347 -27.96 -13.66 2.99
C LYS A 347 -27.56 -15.11 3.27
N MET A 348 -26.41 -15.36 3.90
CA MET A 348 -25.98 -16.69 4.33
C MET A 348 -26.97 -17.28 5.36
N LEU A 349 -27.36 -16.50 6.37
CA LEU A 349 -28.35 -16.93 7.37
C LEU A 349 -29.73 -17.18 6.74
N TYR A 350 -30.16 -16.35 5.77
CA TYR A 350 -31.43 -16.50 5.05
C TYR A 350 -31.52 -17.81 4.26
N GLN A 351 -30.42 -18.23 3.60
CA GLN A 351 -30.34 -19.54 2.94
C GLN A 351 -30.57 -20.70 3.91
N ASN A 352 -30.19 -20.52 5.18
CA ASN A 352 -30.38 -21.48 6.27
C ASN A 352 -31.75 -21.35 6.99
N THR A 353 -32.72 -20.62 6.43
CA THR A 353 -34.10 -20.57 6.96
C THR A 353 -35.05 -21.42 6.12
N ASN A 354 -36.12 -21.94 6.72
CA ASN A 354 -37.20 -22.61 5.96
C ASN A 354 -38.15 -21.62 5.24
N LYS A 355 -37.80 -20.32 5.23
CA LYS A 355 -38.56 -19.19 4.67
C LYS A 355 -39.91 -18.86 5.35
N GLN A 356 -40.26 -19.51 6.46
CA GLN A 356 -41.41 -19.14 7.31
C GLN A 356 -40.93 -18.33 8.53
N ASP A 357 -41.63 -17.23 8.89
CA ASP A 357 -41.27 -16.38 10.04
C ASP A 357 -39.76 -15.98 10.05
N VAL A 358 -39.29 -15.53 8.87
CA VAL A 358 -37.87 -15.34 8.54
C VAL A 358 -37.13 -14.50 9.57
N SER A 359 -37.71 -13.37 9.99
CA SER A 359 -37.11 -12.44 10.96
C SER A 359 -36.78 -13.13 12.29
N LYS A 360 -37.65 -14.01 12.78
CA LYS A 360 -37.46 -14.76 14.02
C LYS A 360 -36.46 -15.90 13.87
N GLN A 361 -36.33 -16.47 12.68
CA GLN A 361 -35.27 -17.46 12.39
C GLN A 361 -33.90 -16.79 12.30
N LEU A 362 -33.77 -15.67 11.58
CA LEU A 362 -32.56 -14.86 11.52
C LEU A 362 -32.12 -14.42 12.93
N ALA A 363 -33.05 -13.88 13.74
CA ALA A 363 -32.76 -13.50 15.12
C ALA A 363 -32.36 -14.69 16.02
N LYS A 364 -32.92 -15.89 15.81
CA LYS A 364 -32.46 -17.11 16.52
C LYS A 364 -31.07 -17.54 16.09
N GLN A 365 -30.72 -17.40 14.81
CA GLN A 365 -29.40 -17.77 14.30
C GLN A 365 -28.32 -16.76 14.74
N GLU A 366 -28.59 -15.46 14.63
CA GLU A 366 -27.72 -14.39 15.17
C GLU A 366 -27.42 -14.64 16.65
N ARG A 367 -28.45 -14.74 17.50
CA ARG A 367 -28.26 -14.99 18.95
C ARG A 367 -27.48 -16.27 19.24
N ARG A 368 -27.58 -17.30 18.39
CA ARG A 368 -26.77 -18.52 18.49
C ARG A 368 -25.30 -18.25 18.14
N CYS A 369 -25.03 -17.56 17.04
CA CYS A 369 -23.68 -17.17 16.63
C CYS A 369 -23.01 -16.25 17.66
N THR A 370 -23.70 -15.19 18.11
CA THR A 370 -23.21 -14.25 19.12
C THR A 370 -22.95 -14.91 20.47
N ARG A 371 -23.80 -15.87 20.89
CA ARG A 371 -23.53 -16.69 22.08
C ARG A 371 -22.30 -17.58 21.91
N ILE A 372 -22.12 -18.23 20.76
CA ILE A 372 -20.93 -19.05 20.47
C ILE A 372 -19.67 -18.18 20.42
N HIS A 373 -19.75 -16.95 19.88
CA HIS A 373 -18.63 -16.02 19.83
C HIS A 373 -18.22 -15.56 21.23
N ARG A 374 -19.17 -15.10 22.06
CA ARG A 374 -18.94 -14.77 23.48
C ARG A 374 -18.38 -15.95 24.25
N GLN A 375 -18.95 -17.14 24.08
CA GLN A 375 -18.45 -18.35 24.73
C GLN A 375 -17.01 -18.70 24.30
N ARG A 376 -16.65 -18.50 23.02
CA ARG A 376 -15.27 -18.66 22.54
C ARG A 376 -14.31 -17.64 23.15
N GLN A 377 -14.73 -16.38 23.30
CA GLN A 377 -13.96 -15.35 24.01
C GLN A 377 -13.79 -15.72 25.50
N SER A 378 -14.84 -16.23 26.16
CA SER A 378 -14.80 -16.74 27.54
C SER A 378 -14.05 -18.07 27.72
N THR A 379 -13.68 -18.75 26.63
CA THR A 379 -12.80 -19.93 26.64
C THR A 379 -11.39 -19.65 26.13
N ALA A 380 -11.02 -18.38 25.96
CA ALA A 380 -9.63 -18.01 26.19
C ALA A 380 -9.29 -18.40 27.66
N PRO A 381 -8.10 -18.93 27.95
CA PRO A 381 -7.82 -19.49 29.27
C PRO A 381 -7.89 -18.40 30.35
N LEU A 382 -8.89 -18.50 31.22
CA LEU A 382 -8.90 -17.82 32.50
C LEU A 382 -7.71 -18.34 33.30
N GLN A 383 -6.66 -17.53 33.41
CA GLN A 383 -5.71 -17.67 34.50
C GLN A 383 -6.41 -17.16 35.76
N ASP A 384 -6.36 -17.94 36.85
CA ASP A 384 -7.08 -17.61 38.08
C ASP A 384 -6.63 -16.27 38.65
N ILE A 385 -7.60 -15.42 39.03
CA ILE A 385 -7.33 -14.12 39.64
C ILE A 385 -6.92 -14.33 41.10
N HIS A 386 -5.64 -14.64 41.30
CA HIS A 386 -4.95 -14.41 42.57
C HIS A 386 -4.09 -13.15 42.46
N THR A 387 -4.29 -12.23 43.41
CA THR A 387 -3.84 -10.84 43.27
C THR A 387 -2.32 -10.68 43.40
N SER A 388 -1.62 -10.52 42.27
CA SER A 388 -0.34 -9.81 42.21
C SER A 388 -0.14 -9.17 40.83
N ASP A 389 0.13 -7.86 40.85
CA ASP A 389 0.71 -7.05 39.78
C ASP A 389 -0.04 -6.86 38.44
N LEU A 390 0.28 -5.74 37.79
CA LEU A 390 -0.30 -5.30 36.52
C LEU A 390 0.31 -6.10 35.36
N LEU A 391 -0.20 -7.31 35.13
CA LEU A 391 0.24 -8.17 34.02
C LEU A 391 -0.06 -7.53 32.66
N ILE A 392 0.97 -6.89 32.10
CA ILE A 392 1.04 -6.48 30.70
C ILE A 392 0.83 -7.73 29.84
N GLU A 393 -0.21 -7.72 29.01
CA GLU A 393 -0.51 -8.83 28.09
C GLU A 393 0.71 -9.12 27.21
N ALA A 394 1.17 -10.39 27.24
CA ALA A 394 2.46 -10.78 26.68
C ALA A 394 2.62 -10.37 25.22
N HIS A 395 3.79 -9.83 24.87
CA HIS A 395 4.10 -9.32 23.53
C HIS A 395 3.98 -10.40 22.44
N HIS A 396 4.27 -11.65 22.77
CA HIS A 396 4.18 -12.78 21.84
C HIS A 396 3.66 -14.02 22.56
N PHE A 397 3.23 -15.01 21.77
CA PHE A 397 2.81 -16.33 22.26
C PHE A 397 3.24 -17.42 21.29
N MET A 398 3.75 -18.53 21.80
CA MET A 398 4.18 -19.69 21.02
C MET A 398 3.33 -20.92 21.35
N SER A 399 2.96 -21.69 20.33
CA SER A 399 1.99 -22.77 20.50
C SER A 399 2.56 -24.00 21.24
N ASN A 400 1.99 -24.35 22.39
CA ASN A 400 2.35 -25.55 23.19
C ASN A 400 2.23 -26.89 22.44
N THR A 401 1.65 -26.94 21.23
CA THR A 401 1.52 -28.15 20.41
C THR A 401 2.81 -28.46 19.66
N SER A 402 3.88 -28.79 20.38
CA SER A 402 5.19 -29.12 19.81
C SER A 402 5.14 -30.31 18.83
N ASN A 403 6.07 -30.34 17.88
CA ASN A 403 6.63 -31.60 17.37
C ASN A 403 8.05 -31.71 17.94
N PHE A 404 8.46 -32.92 18.33
CA PHE A 404 9.89 -33.21 18.46
C PHE A 404 10.45 -33.37 17.05
N LEU A 405 11.49 -32.61 16.73
CA LEU A 405 12.14 -32.60 15.41
C LEU A 405 13.64 -32.44 15.62
N ASN A 406 14.42 -33.24 14.88
CA ASN A 406 15.86 -33.29 15.06
C ASN A 406 16.51 -31.96 14.64
N LEU A 407 17.24 -31.33 15.56
CA LEU A 407 18.08 -30.14 15.34
C LEU A 407 19.38 -30.52 14.58
N ALA A 408 19.25 -31.39 13.56
CA ALA A 408 20.25 -32.19 12.83
C ALA A 408 21.16 -33.09 13.70
N HIS A 409 21.66 -32.54 14.79
CA HIS A 409 22.56 -33.13 15.78
C HIS A 409 21.80 -33.31 17.11
N TYR A 410 21.20 -32.23 17.63
CA TYR A 410 20.46 -32.08 18.90
C TYR A 410 20.95 -32.74 20.21
N LEU A 411 22.19 -33.12 20.47
CA LEU A 411 23.48 -32.92 19.83
C LEU A 411 24.17 -34.29 20.01
N SER A 412 24.80 -34.89 19.00
CA SER A 412 25.62 -36.09 19.30
C SER A 412 26.85 -35.76 20.16
N GLU A 413 27.16 -34.47 20.35
CA GLU A 413 27.99 -33.90 21.42
C GLU A 413 27.50 -34.15 22.87
N HIS A 414 26.20 -34.40 23.08
CA HIS A 414 25.56 -34.41 24.41
C HIS A 414 25.06 -35.81 24.83
N GLU A 415 25.89 -36.85 24.66
CA GLU A 415 25.66 -38.21 25.19
C GLU A 415 25.76 -38.28 26.73
N GLY A 416 24.98 -37.47 27.47
CA GLY A 416 24.95 -37.52 28.94
C GLY A 416 24.25 -36.37 29.68
N ASP A 417 23.82 -35.31 29.01
CA ASP A 417 23.20 -34.14 29.67
C ASP A 417 21.69 -34.38 29.98
N PRO A 418 21.27 -34.39 31.26
CA PRO A 418 19.90 -34.76 31.63
C PRO A 418 18.84 -33.66 31.44
N ALA A 419 19.20 -32.43 31.01
CA ALA A 419 18.31 -31.26 31.15
C ALA A 419 17.74 -30.66 29.85
N ILE A 420 18.29 -30.94 28.66
CA ILE A 420 17.96 -30.17 27.45
C ILE A 420 16.68 -30.66 26.76
N LYS A 421 15.58 -29.92 26.94
CA LYS A 421 14.33 -30.08 26.17
C LYS A 421 14.07 -28.85 25.30
N VAL A 422 14.34 -28.96 24.00
CA VAL A 422 13.88 -28.03 22.97
C VAL A 422 12.55 -28.51 22.38
N SER A 423 11.55 -27.63 22.39
CA SER A 423 10.28 -27.83 21.70
C SER A 423 10.13 -26.84 20.55
N GLN A 424 9.88 -27.33 19.34
CA GLN A 424 9.57 -26.47 18.19
C GLN A 424 8.07 -26.14 18.17
N ALA A 425 7.73 -24.85 18.21
CA ALA A 425 6.36 -24.38 18.10
C ALA A 425 5.87 -24.42 16.65
N LYS A 426 4.64 -24.89 16.44
CA LYS A 426 3.98 -24.92 15.11
C LYS A 426 3.46 -23.56 14.66
N CYS A 427 3.27 -22.64 15.61
CA CYS A 427 2.74 -21.31 15.37
C CYS A 427 3.35 -20.30 16.36
N LEU A 428 3.65 -19.11 15.84
CA LEU A 428 4.08 -17.93 16.59
C LEU A 428 2.99 -16.86 16.42
N GLN A 429 2.57 -16.23 17.52
CA GLN A 429 1.66 -15.10 17.51
C GLN A 429 2.36 -13.88 18.10
N ILE A 430 2.14 -12.71 17.52
CA ILE A 430 2.82 -11.46 17.88
C ILE A 430 1.77 -10.38 18.09
N ASN A 431 1.67 -9.89 19.31
CA ASN A 431 0.71 -8.87 19.75
C ASN A 431 1.35 -7.50 19.63
N TYR A 432 0.90 -6.70 18.67
CA TYR A 432 1.45 -5.37 18.40
C TYR A 432 0.40 -4.29 18.62
N THR A 433 0.86 -3.07 18.91
CA THR A 433 0.00 -1.89 19.00
C THR A 433 -0.04 -1.20 17.64
N ILE A 434 -1.23 -0.93 17.12
CA ILE A 434 -1.43 -0.15 15.90
C ILE A 434 -1.44 1.36 16.21
N TYR A 435 -1.33 2.20 15.16
CA TYR A 435 -1.10 3.64 15.29
C TYR A 435 -2.25 4.43 15.95
N ASP A 436 -3.42 3.81 16.08
CA ASP A 436 -4.62 4.28 16.78
C ASP A 436 -4.69 3.77 18.24
N VAL A 437 -3.59 3.22 18.76
CA VAL A 437 -3.42 2.68 20.12
C VAL A 437 -4.20 1.37 20.39
N HIS A 438 -4.95 0.85 19.42
CA HIS A 438 -5.55 -0.48 19.53
C HIS A 438 -4.48 -1.60 19.44
N ARG A 439 -4.84 -2.80 19.89
CA ARG A 439 -4.03 -4.02 19.74
C ARG A 439 -4.51 -4.86 18.57
N ASP A 440 -3.58 -5.40 17.80
CA ASP A 440 -3.81 -6.46 16.82
C ASP A 440 -2.77 -7.57 17.00
N GLN A 441 -3.05 -8.76 16.46
CA GLN A 441 -2.23 -9.95 16.61
C GLN A 441 -1.96 -10.61 15.26
N ASP A 442 -0.71 -10.54 14.81
CA ASP A 442 -0.22 -11.33 13.69
C ASP A 442 -0.08 -12.81 14.12
N THR A 443 -0.27 -13.74 13.17
CA THR A 443 -0.23 -15.18 13.44
C THR A 443 0.52 -15.87 12.31
N LEU A 444 1.70 -16.39 12.65
CA LEU A 444 2.72 -16.89 11.75
C LEU A 444 2.90 -18.40 11.89
N LYS A 445 3.30 -19.04 10.81
CA LYS A 445 3.89 -20.39 10.81
C LYS A 445 5.34 -20.25 10.38
N PRO A 446 6.32 -20.80 11.12
CA PRO A 446 7.71 -20.87 10.66
C PRO A 446 7.81 -21.61 9.32
N GLY A 447 8.77 -21.20 8.48
CA GLY A 447 8.98 -21.71 7.14
C GLY A 447 8.55 -20.72 6.06
N TYR A 448 7.91 -21.22 5.00
CA TYR A 448 7.60 -20.42 3.80
C TYR A 448 6.48 -19.39 4.06
N GLY A 449 6.77 -18.11 3.78
CA GLY A 449 5.88 -16.98 4.05
C GLY A 449 5.90 -16.46 5.50
N GLY A 450 6.63 -17.11 6.42
CA GLY A 450 6.76 -16.67 7.81
C GLY A 450 7.78 -15.54 7.98
N VAL A 451 7.47 -14.32 7.52
CA VAL A 451 8.42 -13.19 7.54
C VAL A 451 8.06 -12.16 8.63
N VAL A 452 9.09 -11.75 9.37
CA VAL A 452 9.01 -10.78 10.48
C VAL A 452 9.84 -9.54 10.19
N MET A 453 9.50 -8.43 10.85
CA MET A 453 10.28 -7.19 10.84
C MET A 453 10.70 -6.75 12.25
N THR A 454 11.88 -6.16 12.31
CA THR A 454 12.58 -5.68 13.52
C THR A 454 13.05 -4.24 13.28
N LEU A 455 13.36 -3.49 14.34
CA LEU A 455 14.01 -2.18 14.17
C LEU A 455 15.42 -2.37 13.60
N SER A 456 15.81 -1.52 12.63
CA SER A 456 17.21 -1.41 12.25
C SER A 456 18.04 -0.85 13.41
N ARG A 457 19.30 -1.28 13.50
CA ARG A 457 20.30 -0.76 14.45
C ARG A 457 21.37 0.10 13.76
N GLU A 458 21.21 0.36 12.48
CA GLU A 458 22.00 1.33 11.72
C GLU A 458 21.51 2.75 12.03
N HIS A 459 22.39 3.75 11.92
CA HIS A 459 22.14 5.11 12.41
C HIS A 459 22.42 6.22 11.37
N ASP A 460 22.68 5.84 10.11
CA ASP A 460 22.91 6.79 9.02
C ASP A 460 21.59 7.31 8.43
N GLY A 461 21.58 8.57 7.99
CA GLY A 461 20.34 9.33 7.73
C GLY A 461 19.46 8.84 6.58
N ASP A 462 20.01 8.08 5.63
CA ASP A 462 19.28 7.49 4.48
C ASP A 462 18.97 5.99 4.67
N THR A 463 19.32 5.40 5.82
CA THR A 463 19.17 3.96 6.03
C THR A 463 17.73 3.53 6.26
N HIS A 464 17.35 2.39 5.70
CA HIS A 464 16.01 1.83 5.85
C HIS A 464 15.74 1.42 7.32
N PRO A 465 14.68 1.93 7.98
CA PRO A 465 14.51 1.85 9.44
C PRO A 465 14.18 0.46 10.00
N PHE A 466 14.06 -0.57 9.15
CA PHE A 466 13.66 -1.92 9.56
C PHE A 466 14.56 -3.01 8.96
N TRP A 467 14.87 -4.03 9.76
CA TRP A 467 15.46 -5.28 9.29
C TRP A 467 14.39 -6.36 9.16
N TYR A 468 14.53 -7.25 8.16
CA TYR A 468 13.55 -8.30 7.86
C TYR A 468 14.18 -9.68 7.91
N ALA A 469 13.44 -10.65 8.44
CA ALA A 469 13.92 -12.03 8.54
C ALA A 469 12.81 -13.03 8.24
N GLN A 470 13.16 -14.13 7.56
CA GLN A 470 12.29 -15.30 7.44
C GLN A 470 12.49 -16.18 8.69
N VAL A 471 11.43 -16.40 9.46
CA VAL A 471 11.43 -17.32 10.59
C VAL A 471 11.44 -18.75 10.05
N LEU A 472 12.53 -19.47 10.25
CA LEU A 472 12.70 -20.87 9.87
C LEU A 472 12.14 -21.81 10.93
N GLY A 473 12.31 -21.45 12.20
CA GLY A 473 11.75 -22.16 13.35
C GLY A 473 11.53 -21.22 14.53
N ALA A 474 10.55 -21.54 15.38
CA ALA A 474 10.34 -20.91 16.68
C ALA A 474 10.50 -22.01 17.74
N PHE A 475 11.35 -21.78 18.73
CA PHE A 475 11.82 -22.80 19.67
C PHE A 475 11.75 -22.31 21.11
N THR A 476 11.31 -23.17 22.01
CA THR A 476 11.40 -22.98 23.46
C THR A 476 12.39 -23.98 24.03
N ILE A 477 13.28 -23.55 24.91
CA ILE A 477 14.32 -24.37 25.55
C ILE A 477 14.28 -24.16 27.07
N GLN A 478 14.51 -25.23 27.84
CA GLN A 478 14.84 -25.11 29.26
C GLN A 478 16.35 -24.92 29.40
N VAL A 479 16.77 -23.78 29.97
CA VAL A 479 18.17 -23.44 30.25
C VAL A 479 18.40 -23.27 31.75
N LEU A 480 19.51 -23.81 32.24
CA LEU A 480 20.00 -23.62 33.59
C LEU A 480 21.16 -22.63 33.57
N HIS A 481 21.05 -21.50 34.25
CA HIS A 481 22.13 -20.51 34.26
C HIS A 481 23.18 -20.87 35.32
N VAL A 482 24.33 -21.36 34.88
CA VAL A 482 25.43 -21.82 35.74
C VAL A 482 26.62 -20.88 35.58
N GLY A 483 26.54 -19.72 36.24
CA GLY A 483 27.59 -18.70 36.27
C GLY A 483 27.84 -18.19 37.69
N PRO A 484 28.95 -17.47 37.94
CA PRO A 484 29.29 -16.97 39.27
C PRO A 484 28.35 -15.85 39.75
N ASP A 485 27.81 -15.03 38.84
CA ASP A 485 26.97 -13.86 39.15
C ASP A 485 25.46 -14.19 39.20
N VAL A 486 25.10 -15.46 39.47
CA VAL A 486 23.71 -15.95 39.29
C VAL A 486 22.93 -15.96 40.61
N HIS A 487 21.87 -15.14 40.67
CA HIS A 487 20.95 -15.10 41.82
C HIS A 487 19.83 -16.16 41.81
N ASN A 488 19.65 -16.90 40.71
CA ASN A 488 18.62 -17.93 40.61
C ASN A 488 19.09 -19.15 39.80
N HIS A 489 19.14 -20.32 40.44
CA HIS A 489 19.53 -21.60 39.84
C HIS A 489 18.33 -22.51 39.49
N SER A 490 17.11 -21.97 39.37
CA SER A 490 16.00 -22.71 38.75
C SER A 490 16.23 -22.85 37.24
N PRO A 491 15.84 -23.96 36.59
CA PRO A 491 15.67 -24.01 35.14
C PRO A 491 14.70 -22.90 34.69
N GLN A 492 15.04 -22.22 33.59
CA GLN A 492 14.26 -21.13 33.01
C GLN A 492 13.86 -21.48 31.57
N SER A 493 12.63 -21.14 31.21
CA SER A 493 12.13 -21.29 29.84
C SER A 493 12.57 -20.09 29.00
N MET A 494 13.45 -20.31 28.03
CA MET A 494 13.87 -19.29 27.06
C MET A 494 13.23 -19.58 25.70
N GLU A 495 12.79 -18.53 25.01
CA GLU A 495 12.20 -18.61 23.67
C GLU A 495 13.09 -17.91 22.65
N PHE A 496 13.25 -18.51 21.47
CA PHE A 496 14.03 -17.93 20.38
C PHE A 496 13.51 -18.35 19.00
N LEU A 497 13.70 -17.45 18.03
CA LEU A 497 13.40 -17.68 16.62
C LEU A 497 14.71 -17.95 15.89
N TRP A 498 14.80 -19.05 15.15
CA TRP A 498 15.85 -19.25 14.16
C TRP A 498 15.42 -18.62 12.84
N VAL A 499 16.24 -17.73 12.29
CA VAL A 499 15.87 -16.90 11.14
C VAL A 499 16.94 -16.88 10.04
N ARG A 500 16.50 -16.60 8.80
CA ARG A 500 17.36 -16.20 7.67
C ARG A 500 17.11 -14.74 7.33
N TRP A 501 18.17 -13.95 7.21
CA TRP A 501 18.10 -12.51 7.04
C TRP A 501 17.88 -12.07 5.59
N PHE A 502 17.14 -10.98 5.42
CA PHE A 502 17.06 -10.23 4.16
C PHE A 502 17.87 -8.94 4.27
N GLY A 503 18.68 -8.66 3.25
CA GLY A 503 19.35 -7.36 3.07
C GLY A 503 18.58 -6.48 2.09
N VAL A 504 18.79 -5.16 2.18
CA VAL A 504 18.40 -4.21 1.12
C VAL A 504 19.21 -4.54 -0.14
N VAL A 505 18.58 -4.53 -1.32
CA VAL A 505 19.27 -4.85 -2.58
C VAL A 505 20.30 -3.75 -2.91
N PRO A 506 21.60 -4.07 -3.04
CA PRO A 506 22.63 -3.08 -3.37
C PRO A 506 22.33 -2.34 -4.69
N CYS A 507 22.69 -1.05 -4.73
CA CYS A 507 22.46 -0.13 -5.85
C CYS A 507 20.97 0.10 -6.22
N TYR A 508 20.01 -0.47 -5.49
CA TYR A 508 18.59 -0.19 -5.71
C TYR A 508 18.15 1.07 -4.97
N HIS A 509 17.78 2.09 -5.73
CA HIS A 509 17.28 3.36 -5.20
C HIS A 509 15.77 3.24 -4.97
N TRP A 510 15.35 3.29 -3.70
CA TRP A 510 13.96 3.37 -3.29
C TRP A 510 13.61 4.82 -2.91
N SER A 511 12.38 5.25 -3.14
CA SER A 511 11.95 6.63 -2.90
C SER A 511 10.43 6.74 -2.93
N ILE A 512 9.86 7.24 -1.83
CA ILE A 512 8.44 7.60 -1.72
C ILE A 512 8.05 8.63 -2.79
N ARG A 513 8.94 9.60 -3.09
CA ARG A 513 8.67 10.66 -4.08
C ARG A 513 8.60 10.16 -5.52
N GLU A 514 9.25 9.03 -5.82
CA GLU A 514 9.26 8.39 -7.14
C GLU A 514 8.31 7.20 -7.24
N GLY A 515 7.70 6.78 -6.13
CA GLY A 515 6.87 5.58 -6.05
C GLY A 515 7.66 4.26 -6.09
N HIS A 516 8.96 4.31 -5.75
CA HIS A 516 9.84 3.16 -5.68
C HIS A 516 9.83 2.57 -4.26
N LEU A 517 9.13 1.45 -4.07
CA LEU A 517 9.05 0.70 -2.81
C LEU A 517 10.41 0.09 -2.42
N PRO A 518 10.76 -0.01 -1.12
CA PRO A 518 11.94 -0.73 -0.67
C PRO A 518 12.00 -2.17 -1.22
N LYS A 519 13.17 -2.55 -1.74
CA LYS A 519 13.44 -3.86 -2.34
C LYS A 519 14.45 -4.62 -1.49
N VAL A 520 14.11 -5.85 -1.11
CA VAL A 520 14.96 -6.74 -0.31
C VAL A 520 15.19 -8.09 -1.00
N GLY A 521 16.26 -8.76 -0.61
CA GLY A 521 16.63 -10.11 -1.05
C GLY A 521 17.39 -10.84 0.06
N PHE A 522 17.54 -12.16 -0.04
CA PHE A 522 18.32 -12.91 0.95
C PHE A 522 19.77 -12.44 1.00
N ILE A 523 20.36 -12.36 2.20
CA ILE A 523 21.81 -12.18 2.36
C ILE A 523 22.51 -13.41 1.73
N PRO A 524 23.62 -13.25 0.99
CA PRO A 524 24.36 -14.36 0.37
C PRO A 524 24.73 -15.44 1.38
N ASP A 525 24.60 -16.71 0.97
CA ASP A 525 24.71 -17.86 1.88
C ASP A 525 26.09 -17.93 2.55
N SER A 526 26.06 -17.59 3.84
CA SER A 526 27.19 -17.36 4.73
C SER A 526 26.72 -17.61 6.17
N PRO A 527 27.62 -17.84 7.14
CA PRO A 527 27.22 -17.99 8.55
C PRO A 527 26.40 -16.80 9.07
N SER A 528 26.68 -15.60 8.55
CA SER A 528 25.97 -14.34 8.81
C SER A 528 24.59 -14.20 8.17
N ALA A 529 24.22 -15.04 7.19
CA ALA A 529 22.89 -15.01 6.57
C ALA A 529 21.80 -15.61 7.48
N PHE A 530 22.20 -16.30 8.54
CA PHE A 530 21.30 -16.90 9.53
C PHE A 530 21.55 -16.28 10.91
N GLY A 531 20.58 -16.38 11.81
CA GLY A 531 20.73 -15.90 13.18
C GLY A 531 19.62 -16.38 14.11
N PHE A 532 19.73 -15.95 15.37
CA PHE A 532 18.72 -16.15 16.38
C PHE A 532 18.15 -14.80 16.83
N LEU A 533 16.84 -14.74 17.05
CA LEU A 533 16.15 -13.57 17.60
C LEU A 533 15.34 -13.95 18.83
N ASP A 534 15.38 -13.09 19.84
CA ASP A 534 14.36 -13.03 20.87
C ASP A 534 13.02 -12.61 20.21
N PRO A 535 11.91 -13.33 20.40
CA PRO A 535 10.60 -12.88 19.89
C PRO A 535 10.18 -11.49 20.37
N SER A 536 10.72 -11.00 21.50
CA SER A 536 10.44 -9.66 22.06
C SER A 536 10.88 -8.50 21.14
N VAL A 537 11.89 -8.69 20.28
CA VAL A 537 12.39 -7.62 19.39
C VAL A 537 11.68 -7.58 18.02
N VAL A 538 10.72 -8.48 17.79
CA VAL A 538 9.93 -8.52 16.54
C VAL A 538 8.76 -7.56 16.63
N LEU A 539 8.76 -6.50 15.81
CA LEU A 539 7.70 -5.49 15.81
C LEU A 539 6.34 -6.05 15.36
N ARG A 540 6.36 -6.93 14.35
CA ARG A 540 5.17 -7.51 13.69
C ARG A 540 5.58 -8.51 12.60
N ALA A 541 4.60 -9.20 12.02
CA ALA A 541 4.77 -9.85 10.72
C ALA A 541 4.76 -8.81 9.59
N CYS A 542 5.35 -9.18 8.45
CA CYS A 542 5.28 -8.38 7.22
C CYS A 542 5.09 -9.27 5.99
N HIS A 543 4.48 -8.73 4.94
CA HIS A 543 4.29 -9.42 3.67
C HIS A 543 5.38 -9.07 2.67
N LEU A 544 5.89 -10.08 1.97
CA LEU A 544 6.83 -9.93 0.86
C LEU A 544 6.10 -10.21 -0.45
N ILE A 545 6.01 -9.19 -1.32
CA ILE A 545 5.42 -9.30 -2.65
C ILE A 545 6.54 -9.60 -3.66
N PRO A 546 6.51 -10.72 -4.41
CA PRO A 546 7.58 -11.07 -5.35
C PRO A 546 7.76 -10.05 -6.50
N ALA A 547 9.02 -9.79 -6.88
CA ALA A 547 9.40 -8.93 -8.00
C ALA A 547 9.92 -9.76 -9.19
N LEU A 548 9.03 -10.17 -10.09
CA LEU A 548 9.23 -11.35 -10.93
C LEU A 548 9.88 -11.08 -12.29
N LEU A 549 9.88 -9.82 -12.75
CA LEU A 549 10.14 -9.47 -14.15
C LEU A 549 11.61 -9.59 -14.61
N MET A 550 12.55 -9.92 -13.71
CA MET A 550 13.94 -10.23 -14.11
C MET A 550 14.10 -11.64 -14.70
N ALA A 551 13.24 -12.61 -14.36
CA ALA A 551 13.36 -13.98 -14.88
C ALA A 551 13.11 -14.07 -16.40
N ALA A 552 12.11 -13.35 -16.90
CA ALA A 552 11.78 -13.30 -18.32
C ALA A 552 12.89 -12.64 -19.16
N TRP A 553 13.54 -11.60 -18.63
CA TRP A 553 14.66 -10.93 -19.31
C TRP A 553 15.89 -11.84 -19.42
N MET A 554 16.22 -12.62 -18.39
CA MET A 554 17.33 -13.58 -18.47
C MET A 554 17.06 -14.72 -19.46
N LEU A 555 15.80 -15.17 -19.59
CA LEU A 555 15.43 -16.16 -20.62
C LEU A 555 15.56 -15.61 -22.04
N PHE A 556 15.21 -14.33 -22.27
CA PHE A 556 15.35 -13.72 -23.60
C PHE A 556 16.81 -13.40 -23.98
N PHE A 557 17.65 -12.97 -23.03
CA PHE A 557 19.07 -12.67 -23.30
C PHE A 557 20.02 -13.86 -23.18
N GLY A 558 19.62 -14.98 -22.56
CA GLY A 558 20.44 -16.20 -22.50
C GLY A 558 20.83 -16.76 -23.88
N MET A 559 20.00 -16.53 -24.89
CA MET A 559 20.30 -16.84 -26.30
C MET A 559 21.39 -15.95 -26.92
N ALA A 560 21.57 -14.71 -26.44
CA ALA A 560 22.60 -13.81 -26.95
C ALA A 560 23.99 -14.19 -26.42
N GLN A 561 24.10 -14.60 -25.15
CA GLN A 561 25.34 -15.09 -24.56
C GLN A 561 25.88 -16.31 -25.34
N LEU A 562 25.00 -17.28 -25.62
CA LEU A 562 25.32 -18.50 -26.39
C LEU A 562 25.68 -18.26 -27.86
N LEU A 563 25.37 -17.09 -28.43
CA LEU A 563 25.80 -16.71 -29.78
C LEU A 563 27.14 -15.96 -29.80
N CYS A 564 27.58 -15.38 -28.68
CA CYS A 564 28.94 -14.85 -28.54
C CYS A 564 29.98 -15.97 -28.34
N ASP A 565 29.68 -16.95 -27.48
CA ASP A 565 30.54 -18.10 -27.11
C ASP A 565 30.79 -19.12 -28.25
N HIS A 566 30.48 -18.76 -29.50
CA HIS A 566 30.78 -19.56 -30.71
C HIS A 566 31.59 -18.80 -31.78
N SER A 567 32.06 -17.59 -31.48
CA SER A 567 32.92 -16.81 -32.40
C SER A 567 34.42 -16.89 -32.08
N GLU A 568 34.81 -17.05 -30.81
CA GLU A 568 36.21 -17.15 -30.39
C GLU A 568 36.73 -18.60 -30.40
N ASN A 569 37.04 -19.14 -31.58
CA ASN A 569 37.80 -20.39 -31.65
C ASN A 569 38.66 -20.51 -32.94
N ARG A 570 39.76 -19.75 -33.02
CA ARG A 570 40.81 -19.93 -34.05
C ARG A 570 42.23 -19.64 -33.56
N ILE A 571 43.01 -20.73 -33.42
CA ILE A 571 44.44 -20.87 -33.74
C ILE A 571 45.45 -20.06 -32.88
N PRO A 572 46.38 -20.71 -32.15
CA PRO A 572 47.49 -20.05 -31.47
C PRO A 572 48.70 -19.76 -32.39
N PRO A 573 49.52 -18.74 -32.09
CA PRO A 573 50.76 -18.46 -32.82
C PRO A 573 51.96 -19.31 -32.34
N PRO A 574 53.01 -19.50 -33.17
CA PRO A 574 54.21 -20.27 -32.84
C PRO A 574 55.25 -19.50 -31.99
N PRO A 575 56.19 -20.20 -31.32
CA PRO A 575 57.21 -19.59 -30.44
C PRO A 575 58.41 -18.97 -31.19
N PRO A 576 59.18 -18.06 -30.55
CA PRO A 576 60.27 -17.31 -31.19
C PRO A 576 61.65 -18.01 -31.17
N PRO A 577 62.55 -17.69 -32.13
CA PRO A 577 63.96 -18.13 -32.16
C PRO A 577 64.91 -17.23 -31.33
N PRO A 578 66.15 -17.69 -31.03
CA PRO A 578 67.13 -16.96 -30.21
C PRO A 578 67.91 -15.84 -30.95
N PRO A 579 68.58 -14.91 -30.22
CA PRO A 579 69.23 -13.72 -30.79
C PRO A 579 70.71 -13.92 -31.17
N HIS A 580 71.27 -13.05 -32.03
CA HIS A 580 72.55 -12.32 -31.87
C HIS A 580 73.02 -11.55 -33.15
N LEU A 581 73.95 -10.60 -32.98
CA LEU A 581 74.89 -9.95 -33.95
C LEU A 581 74.45 -8.79 -34.90
N LEU A 582 74.74 -7.56 -34.44
CA LEU A 582 75.57 -6.48 -35.05
C LEU A 582 75.27 -5.79 -36.43
N VAL A 583 75.19 -4.45 -36.33
CA VAL A 583 75.90 -3.41 -37.14
C VAL A 583 75.23 -2.86 -38.45
N PRO A 584 75.42 -1.56 -38.81
CA PRO A 584 74.35 -0.71 -39.39
C PRO A 584 74.71 0.02 -40.71
N LEU A 585 73.87 1.00 -41.16
CA LEU A 585 74.31 2.26 -41.84
C LEU A 585 73.19 3.34 -41.97
N ILE A 586 73.54 4.50 -42.56
CA ILE A 586 72.93 5.88 -42.52
C ILE A 586 73.14 6.54 -43.94
N PRO A 587 72.57 7.71 -44.40
CA PRO A 587 71.47 8.64 -44.00
C PRO A 587 70.28 8.63 -45.03
N SER A 588 69.34 9.57 -45.23
CA SER A 588 69.17 11.04 -45.00
C SER A 588 67.63 11.43 -45.03
N CYS A 589 67.08 12.66 -45.17
CA CYS A 589 67.55 14.01 -45.54
C CYS A 589 66.61 15.16 -45.02
N HIS A 590 66.84 16.42 -45.47
CA HIS A 590 66.22 17.70 -45.04
C HIS A 590 66.41 18.79 -46.17
N PRO A 591 66.06 20.09 -46.04
CA PRO A 591 64.98 20.85 -45.32
C PRO A 591 64.25 21.88 -46.25
N PRO A 592 64.34 23.24 -46.05
CA PRO A 592 63.54 24.21 -45.24
C PRO A 592 62.35 24.83 -46.08
N PRO A 593 61.76 26.07 -45.93
CA PRO A 593 61.92 27.24 -45.01
C PRO A 593 60.59 27.82 -44.38
N PRO A 594 60.60 28.95 -43.63
CA PRO A 594 59.40 29.62 -43.08
C PRO A 594 58.86 30.78 -43.98
N PRO A 595 57.89 31.62 -43.53
CA PRO A 595 58.21 32.79 -42.70
C PRO A 595 57.27 33.01 -41.49
N SER A 596 57.37 34.15 -40.79
CA SER A 596 56.61 34.48 -39.56
C SER A 596 56.58 35.99 -39.21
N SER A 597 55.62 36.44 -38.39
CA SER A 597 55.58 37.75 -37.67
C SER A 597 54.55 37.65 -36.50
N SER A 598 54.88 37.70 -35.20
CA SER A 598 55.15 38.84 -34.28
C SER A 598 53.90 39.72 -33.97
N SER A 599 53.62 40.25 -32.76
CA SER A 599 54.25 40.29 -31.39
C SER A 599 53.32 41.12 -30.44
N SER A 600 53.35 41.14 -29.09
CA SER A 600 53.97 40.37 -27.98
C SER A 600 53.43 40.90 -26.61
N SER A 601 53.95 40.40 -25.46
CA SER A 601 53.99 41.02 -24.09
C SER A 601 52.66 41.19 -23.30
N SER A 602 52.60 41.11 -21.95
CA SER A 602 53.61 40.84 -20.89
C SER A 602 52.98 40.42 -19.52
N SER A 603 53.79 39.87 -18.60
CA SER A 603 53.48 39.56 -17.16
C SER A 603 54.37 40.44 -16.22
N PRO A 604 54.68 40.21 -14.91
CA PRO A 604 54.51 39.07 -13.95
C PRO A 604 53.84 39.49 -12.57
N SER A 605 53.80 38.77 -11.43
CA SER A 605 54.88 38.12 -10.62
C SER A 605 54.41 37.40 -9.32
N SER A 606 55.32 36.66 -8.66
CA SER A 606 55.21 35.79 -7.44
C SER A 606 56.59 35.74 -6.69
N PRO A 607 56.94 34.90 -5.66
CA PRO A 607 56.24 33.87 -4.85
C PRO A 607 56.58 33.92 -3.30
N SER A 608 56.38 32.83 -2.49
CA SER A 608 57.35 32.24 -1.48
C SER A 608 56.77 31.36 -0.33
N HIS A 609 57.64 30.54 0.32
CA HIS A 609 57.46 29.54 1.43
C HIS A 609 58.88 29.18 2.02
N PRO A 610 59.14 28.31 3.05
CA PRO A 610 58.30 27.54 4.02
C PRO A 610 58.51 28.04 5.50
N PRO A 611 59.20 27.46 6.56
CA PRO A 611 59.79 26.12 6.93
C PRO A 611 59.37 25.53 8.35
N PRO A 612 59.89 24.36 8.83
CA PRO A 612 59.55 23.71 10.14
C PRO A 612 60.74 23.39 11.11
N PRO A 613 60.51 22.97 12.40
CA PRO A 613 61.02 21.69 13.00
C PRO A 613 60.18 21.13 14.21
N PRO A 614 60.63 20.21 15.12
CA PRO A 614 61.05 18.78 14.99
C PRO A 614 60.38 17.78 16.02
N LEU A 615 60.90 16.53 16.15
CA LEU A 615 60.41 15.40 16.99
C LEU A 615 60.97 15.34 18.45
N VAL A 616 60.27 14.62 19.36
CA VAL A 616 60.82 13.82 20.51
C VAL A 616 59.99 12.53 20.73
N THR A 617 60.50 11.54 21.48
CA THR A 617 60.03 10.12 21.60
C THR A 617 59.82 9.68 23.08
N LEU A 618 58.92 8.70 23.38
CA LEU A 618 59.13 7.52 24.29
C LEU A 618 57.83 6.81 24.78
N ILE A 619 57.98 5.52 25.18
CA ILE A 619 57.01 4.44 25.55
C ILE A 619 57.81 3.39 26.39
N PRO A 620 57.29 2.46 27.25
CA PRO A 620 55.90 2.10 27.72
C PRO A 620 55.72 2.06 29.28
N LEU A 621 54.57 1.57 29.80
CA LEU A 621 54.39 0.38 30.71
C LEU A 621 53.12 0.41 31.62
N LEU A 622 52.41 -0.73 31.67
CA LEU A 622 51.50 -1.34 32.68
C LEU A 622 50.36 -0.55 33.41
N SER A 623 49.11 -0.99 33.14
CA SER A 623 48.15 -1.73 34.02
C SER A 623 47.91 -1.33 35.51
N PRO A 624 46.73 -1.62 36.13
CA PRO A 624 45.62 -2.50 35.68
C PRO A 624 44.20 -1.90 35.73
N SER A 625 43.19 -2.72 35.39
CA SER A 625 41.74 -2.42 35.39
C SER A 625 41.09 -2.36 36.80
N PRO A 626 39.80 -1.98 36.89
CA PRO A 626 38.79 -3.04 36.99
C PRO A 626 37.60 -2.94 36.03
N SER A 627 36.87 -4.06 35.95
CA SER A 627 35.80 -4.45 35.02
C SER A 627 34.52 -3.60 34.98
N SER A 628 33.91 -3.51 33.80
CA SER A 628 32.49 -3.20 33.55
C SER A 628 31.82 -4.36 32.77
N PRO A 629 30.51 -4.64 32.95
CA PRO A 629 29.85 -5.82 32.40
C PRO A 629 29.74 -5.85 30.86
N SER A 630 29.55 -7.06 30.32
CA SER A 630 29.67 -7.39 28.88
C SER A 630 28.50 -6.93 28.01
N ARG A 631 28.82 -6.55 26.77
CA ARG A 631 27.91 -6.08 25.72
C ARG A 631 27.38 -7.26 24.87
N PRO A 632 26.08 -7.32 24.50
CA PRO A 632 25.57 -8.31 23.55
C PRO A 632 26.18 -8.12 22.14
N PRO A 633 26.18 -9.15 21.27
CA PRO A 633 26.95 -9.16 20.02
C PRO A 633 26.44 -8.15 18.98
N HIS A 634 27.38 -7.66 18.16
CA HIS A 634 27.12 -6.80 17.01
C HIS A 634 26.75 -7.62 15.76
N PRO A 635 25.93 -7.07 14.83
CA PRO A 635 25.87 -7.57 13.46
C PRO A 635 27.21 -7.31 12.74
N PRO A 636 27.59 -8.14 11.75
CA PRO A 636 28.88 -8.01 11.05
C PRO A 636 28.88 -6.86 10.03
N LEU A 637 29.99 -6.11 9.98
CA LEU A 637 30.30 -5.22 8.87
C LEU A 637 30.67 -6.05 7.63
N ILE A 638 30.08 -5.74 6.47
CA ILE A 638 30.24 -6.52 5.24
C ILE A 638 31.43 -6.01 4.42
N PRO A 639 32.45 -6.85 4.13
CA PRO A 639 33.46 -6.54 3.11
C PRO A 639 32.89 -6.81 1.71
N LEU A 640 33.26 -5.99 0.72
CA LEU A 640 32.81 -6.20 -0.67
C LEU A 640 33.54 -7.37 -1.33
N SER A 641 32.78 -8.35 -1.83
CA SER A 641 33.25 -9.41 -2.74
C SER A 641 32.18 -9.76 -3.77
N SER A 642 32.60 -10.12 -5.00
CA SER A 642 31.71 -10.39 -6.13
C SER A 642 30.87 -11.67 -5.98
N PRO A 643 29.65 -11.73 -6.56
CA PRO A 643 28.74 -12.87 -6.41
C PRO A 643 29.13 -14.08 -7.29
N SER A 644 28.81 -15.28 -6.80
CA SER A 644 28.95 -16.54 -7.54
C SER A 644 27.64 -16.96 -8.24
N PRO A 645 27.67 -17.81 -9.30
CA PRO A 645 26.51 -18.05 -10.17
C PRO A 645 25.36 -18.87 -9.55
N SER A 646 25.56 -19.49 -8.38
CA SER A 646 24.64 -20.50 -7.83
C SER A 646 23.43 -19.93 -7.07
N SER A 647 23.32 -18.61 -6.94
CA SER A 647 22.28 -17.97 -6.13
C SER A 647 20.96 -17.83 -6.89
N LEU A 648 19.91 -18.54 -6.46
CA LEU A 648 18.53 -18.32 -6.91
C LEU A 648 18.04 -16.93 -6.46
N LEU A 649 18.12 -15.96 -7.37
CA LEU A 649 17.73 -14.57 -7.15
C LEU A 649 16.21 -14.41 -6.98
N LEU A 650 15.74 -14.61 -5.75
CA LEU A 650 14.40 -14.24 -5.30
C LEU A 650 14.39 -12.78 -4.84
N PHE A 651 13.55 -11.96 -5.50
CA PHE A 651 13.43 -10.54 -5.26
C PHE A 651 12.08 -10.21 -4.62
N PHE A 652 12.06 -9.33 -3.61
CA PHE A 652 10.85 -8.99 -2.88
C PHE A 652 10.69 -7.48 -2.67
N PHE A 653 9.45 -7.01 -2.78
CA PHE A 653 9.01 -5.68 -2.33
C PHE A 653 8.24 -5.81 -1.01
N LEU A 654 8.29 -4.75 -0.21
CA LEU A 654 7.50 -4.61 1.00
C LEU A 654 6.45 -3.51 0.83
N LEU A 655 5.25 -3.78 1.36
CA LEU A 655 4.26 -2.75 1.67
C LEU A 655 4.09 -2.70 3.20
N PRO A 656 4.86 -1.87 3.93
CA PRO A 656 4.58 -1.60 5.33
C PRO A 656 3.20 -0.94 5.43
N LEU A 657 2.44 -1.26 6.49
CA LEU A 657 1.39 -0.35 6.94
C LEU A 657 2.08 0.97 7.35
N LEU A 658 1.77 2.05 6.63
CA LEU A 658 2.63 3.23 6.50
C LEU A 658 2.69 4.07 7.79
N THR A 659 3.59 3.70 8.68
CA THR A 659 3.99 4.48 9.86
C THR A 659 4.98 5.56 9.45
N PHE A 660 4.47 6.69 8.95
CA PHE A 660 5.28 7.83 8.53
C PHE A 660 5.81 8.65 9.71
N SER A 661 7.08 8.43 10.10
CA SER A 661 7.85 9.45 10.81
C SER A 661 8.31 10.54 9.83
N SER A 662 8.23 11.81 10.23
CA SER A 662 8.64 12.93 9.37
C SER A 662 10.07 13.38 9.68
N PRO A 663 10.92 13.64 8.68
CA PRO A 663 12.12 14.43 8.89
C PRO A 663 11.71 15.88 9.16
N SER A 664 12.01 16.40 10.35
CA SER A 664 11.95 17.83 10.67
C SER A 664 13.33 18.47 10.52
N SER A 665 13.36 19.76 10.21
CA SER A 665 14.57 20.54 9.89
C SER A 665 15.61 20.62 11.02
N PRO A 666 16.91 20.74 10.70
CA PRO A 666 17.99 20.62 11.68
C PRO A 666 18.23 21.89 12.51
N SER A 667 17.56 21.99 13.66
CA SER A 667 17.94 22.94 14.72
C SER A 667 17.51 22.40 16.09
N HIS A 668 18.49 22.29 17.01
CA HIS A 668 18.41 21.71 18.36
C HIS A 668 18.31 20.16 18.42
N PRO A 669 19.00 19.52 19.39
CA PRO A 669 18.96 18.07 19.57
C PRO A 669 17.68 17.63 20.29
N PRO A 670 17.12 16.43 19.98
CA PRO A 670 16.04 15.86 20.77
C PRO A 670 16.55 15.47 22.16
N LEU A 671 16.05 16.14 23.19
CA LEU A 671 16.21 15.73 24.58
C LEU A 671 15.53 14.37 24.81
N VAL A 672 16.21 13.45 25.50
CA VAL A 672 15.63 12.18 25.92
C VAL A 672 14.67 12.44 27.08
N THR A 673 13.38 12.51 26.80
CA THR A 673 12.30 12.58 27.80
C THR A 673 11.44 11.34 27.78
N LEU A 674 11.37 10.62 28.91
CA LEU A 674 10.50 9.46 29.09
C LEU A 674 9.02 9.89 29.26
N PRO A 675 8.08 9.13 28.68
CA PRO A 675 6.91 8.61 29.37
C PRO A 675 7.25 7.22 29.95
N LEU A 676 7.07 6.86 31.22
CA LEU A 676 6.09 7.28 32.23
C LEU A 676 4.65 7.03 31.77
N LEU A 677 4.04 5.98 32.31
CA LEU A 677 2.71 5.49 31.97
C LEU A 677 1.61 6.44 32.48
N CYS A 678 0.51 6.53 31.74
CA CYS A 678 -0.81 6.16 32.28
C CYS A 678 -1.77 5.77 31.15
#